data_AF-A0A426TRG3-F1
#
_entry.id   AF-A0A426TRG3-F1
#
_cell.length_a   1.000
_cell.length_b   1.000
_cell.length_c   1.000
_cell.angle_alpha   90.00
_cell.angle_beta   90.00
_cell.angle_gamma   90.00
#
_symmetry.space_group_name_H-M   'P 1'
#
loop_
_entity.id
_entity.type
_entity.pdbx_description
1 polymer ?
#
loop_
_entity_poly.entity_id
_entity_poly.type
_entity_poly.pdbx_seq_one_letter_code
_entity_poly.pdbx_strand_id
1 'polypeptide(L)'
;MTYPLMTLEAGDCWQLVAPRAELAQGRLPLAPALLGLLTTVPVRLVAETPAGPQPLTLHADEGIIIGPALRDLAAAAAGWLRLECRATNPPTLHLLPVAPDPVRLADAPLTTEDGIPLAFDPQDATYLAQFTPRARWPDFRLSLQAAQLAIVAGFDELLSTPLLREVELFEHQLRTARTVLRRMRGRALLCDEVGLGKTVEAGMITLELVARGLARRTLILTPPSLVEQWQGELRRKFGLASIAYDDPTFREQGAAAWGQHERIVASYHTAKREPHRSAILAHEWDLVIIDEAHHLRNRATLLWQFAAELRKKYMLLLTATPVQNNLEELFNLVTLLQPGLLRTARVFQKQFVDRRDKLAPRNVAQLHDLLAEVMVRNRRSTVGMKLTRRIARTESVPLSAEEQRLYLGVSSFVRHHLRSGSSRGRGPLNRMTLLTLQRALGSAGPAAAPMLERLALDTRLAADERATLGELAATARNLTSQAKVERLFALLRTFPDKLVIFTQFRETQALLERHLRAANEEVVLFHGGLTRVQKEESISAFRGPARLLLTTDAGSEGRNLQFCHGIVNFDLPWNPMRIEQRIGRLSRIGQTRDVHVFNLVAADTLEAAILHLLDAKIAMFELVVGEVDMILGNLDDEQEFEDLVADTWAQASDEQAFQAALDHLGERLIAARGAYLRQRAHDDALFGERFAPEG
;
A
#
# COMPACT_ATOMS: atom_id res chain seq x y z
N MET A 1 21.00 4.16 -9.13
CA MET A 1 21.87 3.36 -8.25
C MET A 1 23.29 3.57 -8.71
N THR A 2 24.01 4.45 -8.04
CA THR A 2 25.46 4.62 -8.22
C THR A 2 26.12 3.52 -7.40
N TYR A 3 26.80 2.59 -8.07
CA TYR A 3 27.64 1.59 -7.38
C TYR A 3 28.71 2.33 -6.57
N PRO A 4 29.12 1.84 -5.38
CA PRO A 4 30.25 2.41 -4.67
C PRO A 4 31.47 2.38 -5.60
N LEU A 5 32.08 3.55 -5.82
CA LEU A 5 33.32 3.66 -6.61
C LEU A 5 34.35 2.71 -5.99
N MET A 6 34.80 1.71 -6.75
CA MET A 6 36.00 0.94 -6.39
C MET A 6 37.14 1.95 -6.14
N THR A 7 37.81 1.86 -5.01
CA THR A 7 39.03 2.62 -4.72
C THR A 7 40.24 1.83 -5.24
N LEU A 8 41.26 2.53 -5.76
CA LEU A 8 42.54 1.95 -6.18
C LEU A 8 43.52 2.03 -5.01
N GLU A 9 43.71 0.93 -4.28
CA GLU A 9 44.67 0.81 -3.18
C GLU A 9 45.86 -0.06 -3.58
N ALA A 10 46.99 0.13 -2.88
CA ALA A 10 48.18 -0.68 -3.13
C ALA A 10 47.97 -2.13 -2.69
N GLY A 11 48.29 -3.08 -3.57
CA GLY A 11 48.03 -4.50 -3.35
C GLY A 11 46.73 -5.00 -3.97
N ASP A 12 45.89 -4.10 -4.50
CA ASP A 12 44.70 -4.52 -5.23
C ASP A 12 45.07 -5.33 -6.48
N CYS A 13 44.26 -6.36 -6.73
CA CYS A 13 44.50 -7.32 -7.78
C CYS A 13 43.20 -7.69 -8.49
N TRP A 14 43.21 -7.60 -9.82
CA TRP A 14 42.11 -8.03 -10.67
C TRP A 14 42.58 -9.09 -11.66
N GLN A 15 41.79 -10.15 -11.83
CA GLN A 15 42.00 -11.11 -12.92
C GLN A 15 41.18 -10.69 -14.14
N LEU A 16 41.84 -10.68 -15.29
CA LEU A 16 41.29 -10.26 -16.58
C LEU A 16 41.38 -11.44 -17.55
N VAL A 17 40.28 -11.68 -18.27
CA VAL A 17 40.26 -12.60 -19.39
C VAL A 17 40.27 -11.78 -20.68
N ALA A 18 41.33 -11.94 -21.46
CA ALA A 18 41.60 -11.19 -22.67
C ALA A 18 41.54 -12.10 -23.90
N PRO A 19 40.79 -11.74 -24.96
CA PRO A 19 40.78 -12.51 -26.19
C PRO A 19 42.18 -12.56 -26.81
N ARG A 20 42.70 -13.77 -27.09
CA ARG A 20 44.03 -13.94 -27.70
C ARG A 20 44.19 -13.17 -29.02
N ALA A 21 43.12 -13.09 -29.81
CA ALA A 21 43.12 -12.34 -31.07
C ALA A 21 43.32 -10.83 -30.89
N GLU A 22 42.75 -10.26 -29.82
CA GLU A 22 42.91 -8.84 -29.48
C GLU A 22 44.33 -8.56 -28.93
N LEU A 23 44.82 -9.42 -28.04
CA LEU A 23 46.18 -9.30 -27.50
C LEU A 23 47.24 -9.42 -28.60
N ALA A 24 47.06 -10.31 -29.57
CA ALA A 24 47.95 -10.46 -30.72
C ALA A 24 47.98 -9.20 -31.61
N GLN A 25 46.92 -8.39 -31.60
CA GLN A 25 46.88 -7.10 -32.29
C GLN A 25 47.48 -5.97 -31.43
N GLY A 26 47.79 -6.23 -30.16
CA GLY A 26 48.28 -5.25 -29.21
C GLY A 26 47.17 -4.47 -28.51
N ARG A 27 45.98 -5.07 -28.37
CA ARG A 27 44.77 -4.46 -27.79
C ARG A 27 44.23 -5.29 -26.64
N LEU A 28 43.70 -4.63 -25.61
CA LEU A 28 43.01 -5.25 -24.48
C LEU A 28 41.73 -4.48 -24.17
N PRO A 29 40.53 -5.00 -24.53
CA PRO A 29 39.27 -4.37 -24.18
C PRO A 29 38.95 -4.51 -22.68
N LEU A 30 38.37 -3.46 -22.10
CA LEU A 30 38.06 -3.39 -20.67
C LEU A 30 36.55 -3.51 -20.40
N ALA A 31 36.21 -4.15 -19.28
CA ALA A 31 34.84 -4.16 -18.78
C ALA A 31 34.43 -2.76 -18.27
N PRO A 32 33.14 -2.35 -18.38
CA PRO A 32 32.68 -1.01 -17.98
C PRO A 32 33.03 -0.62 -16.54
N ALA A 33 33.01 -1.57 -15.61
CA ALA A 33 33.38 -1.33 -14.21
C ALA A 33 34.87 -0.98 -14.04
N LEU A 34 35.75 -1.66 -14.77
CA LEU A 34 37.19 -1.41 -14.75
C LEU A 34 37.54 -0.14 -15.52
N LEU A 35 36.87 0.14 -16.63
CA LEU A 35 37.03 1.40 -17.36
C LEU A 35 36.66 2.60 -16.48
N GLY A 36 35.55 2.53 -15.74
CA GLY A 36 35.18 3.53 -14.75
C GLY A 36 36.24 3.74 -13.66
N LEU A 37 36.88 2.66 -13.20
CA LEU A 37 37.98 2.73 -12.25
C LEU A 37 39.23 3.43 -12.84
N LEU A 38 39.64 3.06 -14.05
CA LEU A 38 40.86 3.59 -14.67
C LEU A 38 40.73 5.03 -15.19
N THR A 39 39.50 5.52 -15.36
CA THR A 39 39.21 6.90 -15.82
C THR A 39 38.95 7.87 -14.69
N THR A 40 38.70 7.39 -13.47
CA THR A 40 38.40 8.23 -12.29
C THR A 40 39.63 8.68 -11.53
N VAL A 41 40.77 7.99 -11.69
CA VAL A 41 42.05 8.32 -11.04
C VAL A 41 43.18 8.27 -12.08
N PRO A 42 44.14 9.22 -12.08
CA PRO A 42 45.31 9.10 -12.96
C PRO A 42 46.16 7.89 -12.55
N VAL A 43 46.31 6.93 -13.47
CA VAL A 43 47.08 5.68 -13.28
C VAL A 43 48.13 5.53 -14.38
N ARG A 44 49.25 4.87 -14.06
CA ARG A 44 50.21 4.38 -15.08
C ARG A 44 49.93 2.92 -15.38
N LEU A 45 49.91 2.53 -16.65
CA LEU A 45 49.71 1.14 -17.06
C LEU A 45 51.02 0.57 -17.62
N VAL A 46 51.38 -0.63 -17.17
CA VAL A 46 52.64 -1.29 -17.54
C VAL A 46 52.37 -2.77 -17.79
N ALA A 47 52.89 -3.32 -18.89
CA ALA A 47 52.94 -4.76 -19.15
C ALA A 47 54.28 -5.33 -18.65
N GLU A 48 54.23 -6.38 -17.83
CA GLU A 48 55.41 -7.10 -17.37
C GLU A 48 55.78 -8.18 -18.39
N THR A 49 56.74 -7.87 -19.27
CA THR A 49 57.22 -8.78 -20.31
C THR A 49 58.53 -9.45 -19.91
N PRO A 50 58.96 -10.55 -20.56
CA PRO A 50 60.27 -11.15 -20.31
C PRO A 50 61.46 -10.19 -20.52
N ALA A 51 61.28 -9.14 -21.34
CA ALA A 51 62.28 -8.09 -21.57
C ALA A 51 62.22 -6.94 -20.55
N GLY A 52 61.31 -7.02 -19.56
CA GLY A 52 61.07 -6.01 -18.53
C GLY A 52 59.73 -5.27 -18.67
N PRO A 53 59.42 -4.35 -17.75
CA PRO A 53 58.18 -3.57 -17.75
C PRO A 53 58.13 -2.58 -18.92
N GLN A 54 57.08 -2.68 -19.75
CA GLN A 54 56.84 -1.78 -20.88
C GLN A 54 55.54 -0.97 -20.69
N PRO A 55 55.53 0.34 -21.01
CA PRO A 55 54.35 1.18 -20.81
C PRO A 55 53.21 0.81 -21.78
N LEU A 56 51.98 0.97 -21.29
CA LEU A 56 50.74 0.79 -22.06
C LEU A 56 49.92 2.09 -22.03
N THR A 57 49.08 2.27 -23.05
CA THR A 57 48.21 3.46 -23.19
C THR A 57 46.75 3.08 -23.05
N LEU A 58 46.01 3.80 -22.21
CA LEU A 58 44.55 3.69 -22.10
C LEU A 58 43.87 4.62 -23.11
N HIS A 59 43.03 4.06 -23.98
CA HIS A 59 42.09 4.80 -24.82
C HIS A 59 40.71 4.78 -24.16
N ALA A 60 40.43 5.78 -23.34
CA ALA A 60 39.22 5.84 -22.50
C ALA A 60 37.92 5.82 -23.33
N ASP A 61 37.89 6.53 -24.46
CA ASP A 61 36.70 6.63 -25.33
C ASP A 61 36.34 5.30 -26.00
N GLU A 62 37.35 4.48 -26.31
CA GLU A 62 37.16 3.15 -26.91
C GLU A 62 37.08 2.04 -25.85
N GLY A 63 37.39 2.34 -24.58
CA GLY A 63 37.40 1.37 -23.49
C GLY A 63 38.49 0.29 -23.62
N ILE A 64 39.64 0.64 -24.19
CA ILE A 64 40.72 -0.33 -24.49
C ILE A 64 42.09 0.14 -24.01
N ILE A 65 42.96 -0.81 -23.68
CA ILE A 65 44.38 -0.59 -23.46
C ILE A 65 45.14 -1.05 -24.71
N ILE A 66 46.11 -0.25 -25.17
CA ILE A 66 46.92 -0.52 -26.35
C ILE A 66 48.41 -0.48 -25.99
N GLY A 67 49.16 -1.42 -26.55
CA GLY A 67 50.63 -1.39 -26.50
C GLY A 67 51.24 -2.63 -27.15
N PRO A 68 52.43 -2.50 -27.77
CA PRO A 68 53.10 -3.62 -28.45
C PRO A 68 53.43 -4.78 -27.49
N ALA A 69 53.72 -4.46 -26.22
CA ALA A 69 53.99 -5.41 -25.14
C ALA A 69 52.82 -6.38 -24.85
N LEU A 70 51.58 -6.03 -25.22
CA LEU A 70 50.43 -6.93 -25.08
C LEU A 70 50.54 -8.17 -25.97
N ARG A 71 51.30 -8.09 -27.08
CA ARG A 71 51.55 -9.22 -27.98
C ARG A 71 52.43 -10.28 -27.32
N ASP A 72 53.43 -9.82 -26.56
CA ASP A 72 54.33 -10.70 -25.80
C ASP A 72 53.58 -11.40 -24.66
N LEU A 73 52.64 -10.70 -24.02
CA LEU A 73 51.74 -11.28 -23.03
C LEU A 73 50.76 -12.30 -23.64
N ALA A 74 50.35 -12.13 -24.90
CA ALA A 74 49.51 -13.09 -25.62
C ALA A 74 50.21 -14.45 -25.83
N ALA A 75 51.53 -14.43 -25.98
CA ALA A 75 52.35 -15.64 -26.11
C ALA A 75 52.57 -16.34 -24.74
N ALA A 76 52.67 -15.56 -23.66
CA ALA A 76 53.00 -16.06 -22.32
C ALA A 76 51.78 -16.52 -21.49
N ALA A 77 50.61 -15.91 -21.69
CA ALA A 77 49.38 -16.23 -20.97
C ALA A 77 48.32 -16.77 -21.92
N ALA A 78 47.58 -17.80 -21.50
CA ALA A 78 46.47 -18.36 -22.29
C ALA A 78 45.22 -17.46 -22.35
N GLY A 79 45.41 -16.14 -22.45
CA GLY A 79 44.35 -15.12 -22.35
C GLY A 79 44.03 -14.71 -20.91
N TRP A 80 44.76 -15.18 -19.91
CA TRP A 80 44.55 -14.84 -18.50
C TRP A 80 45.63 -13.89 -18.00
N LEU A 81 45.20 -12.70 -17.59
CA LEU A 81 46.09 -11.64 -17.13
C LEU A 81 45.71 -11.24 -15.71
N ARG A 82 46.67 -10.82 -14.91
CA ARG A 82 46.45 -10.22 -13.60
C ARG A 82 46.89 -8.76 -13.67
N LEU A 83 46.00 -7.87 -13.27
CA LEU A 83 46.27 -6.45 -13.09
C LEU A 83 46.54 -6.23 -11.61
N GLU A 84 47.75 -5.80 -11.26
CA GLU A 84 48.18 -5.56 -9.88
C GLU A 84 48.49 -4.07 -9.66
N CYS A 85 47.88 -3.46 -8.65
CA CYS A 85 48.16 -2.08 -8.27
C CYS A 85 49.36 -2.02 -7.33
N ARG A 86 50.41 -1.29 -7.73
CA ARG A 86 51.61 -1.07 -6.92
C ARG A 86 51.65 0.38 -6.42
N ALA A 87 52.12 0.54 -5.19
CA ALA A 87 52.23 1.83 -4.49
C ALA A 87 53.27 2.75 -5.16
N THR A 88 52.84 3.49 -6.18
CA THR A 88 53.60 4.60 -6.79
C THR A 88 52.73 5.84 -6.83
N ASN A 89 53.32 7.02 -7.07
CA ASN A 89 52.55 8.26 -7.24
C ASN A 89 52.83 8.86 -8.64
N PRO A 90 51.88 8.80 -9.60
CA PRO A 90 50.56 8.15 -9.52
C PRO A 90 50.64 6.60 -9.44
N PRO A 91 49.58 5.90 -8.97
CA PRO A 91 49.57 4.44 -8.86
C PRO A 91 49.84 3.75 -10.19
N THR A 92 50.68 2.72 -10.18
CA THR A 92 51.07 1.95 -11.37
C THR A 92 50.39 0.60 -11.33
N LEU A 93 49.67 0.29 -12.40
CA LEU A 93 48.98 -0.97 -12.60
C LEU A 93 49.80 -1.85 -13.54
N HIS A 94 50.25 -2.97 -12.99
CA HIS A 94 51.10 -3.95 -13.67
C HIS A 94 50.24 -5.08 -14.23
N LEU A 95 50.35 -5.32 -15.54
CA LEU A 95 49.67 -6.37 -16.26
C LEU A 95 50.63 -7.58 -16.39
N LEU A 96 50.30 -8.66 -15.70
CA LEU A 96 51.11 -9.87 -15.58
C LEU A 96 50.42 -11.04 -16.28
N PRO A 97 51.17 -11.91 -16.98
CA PRO A 97 50.62 -13.17 -17.47
C PRO A 97 50.37 -14.11 -16.29
N VAL A 98 49.19 -14.73 -16.22
CA VAL A 98 48.91 -15.77 -15.23
C VAL A 98 48.58 -17.06 -15.97
N ALA A 99 49.07 -18.19 -15.46
CA ALA A 99 48.60 -19.48 -15.92
C ALA A 99 47.07 -19.53 -15.74
N PRO A 100 46.30 -20.07 -16.70
CA PRO A 100 44.87 -20.26 -16.49
C PRO A 100 44.70 -21.04 -15.20
N ASP A 101 44.04 -20.46 -14.20
CA ASP A 101 43.73 -21.19 -12.97
C ASP A 101 42.72 -22.27 -13.38
N PRO A 102 43.10 -23.55 -13.47
CA PRO A 102 42.10 -24.56 -13.69
C PRO A 102 41.24 -24.50 -12.43
N VAL A 103 39.95 -24.21 -12.56
CA VAL A 103 39.01 -24.38 -11.44
C VAL A 103 39.25 -25.80 -10.91
N ARG A 104 39.99 -25.91 -9.80
CA ARG A 104 40.26 -27.19 -9.16
C ARG A 104 39.00 -27.55 -8.41
N LEU A 105 38.09 -28.26 -9.09
CA LEU A 105 37.00 -29.02 -8.48
C LEU A 105 37.53 -30.22 -7.64
N ALA A 106 38.81 -30.24 -7.26
CA ALA A 106 39.49 -31.46 -6.83
C ALA A 106 39.81 -31.55 -5.34
N ASP A 107 39.70 -30.49 -4.53
CA ASP A 107 40.28 -30.53 -3.18
C ASP A 107 39.26 -30.45 -2.02
N ALA A 108 37.96 -30.46 -2.30
CA ALA A 108 36.92 -30.67 -1.28
C ALA A 108 35.80 -31.56 -1.83
N PRO A 109 35.38 -32.63 -1.12
CA PRO A 109 34.21 -33.41 -1.51
C PRO A 109 32.99 -32.48 -1.51
N LEU A 110 32.38 -32.29 -2.67
CA LEU A 110 31.12 -31.57 -2.77
C LEU A 110 30.05 -32.48 -2.18
N THR A 111 29.29 -32.00 -1.20
CA THR A 111 28.15 -32.72 -0.63
C THR A 111 26.87 -31.95 -0.91
N THR A 112 25.78 -32.66 -1.20
CA THR A 112 24.45 -32.04 -1.22
C THR A 112 24.05 -31.58 0.20
N GLU A 113 22.98 -30.80 0.32
CA GLU A 113 22.43 -30.37 1.61
C GLU A 113 22.03 -31.56 2.52
N ASP A 114 21.73 -32.71 1.91
CA ASP A 114 21.44 -33.98 2.60
C ASP A 114 22.68 -34.84 2.89
N GLY A 115 23.89 -34.30 2.66
CA GLY A 115 25.16 -34.97 2.96
C GLY A 115 25.58 -36.04 1.93
N ILE A 116 24.98 -36.07 0.73
CA ILE A 116 25.35 -37.03 -0.32
C ILE A 116 26.63 -36.54 -1.01
N PRO A 117 27.72 -37.34 -1.01
CA PRO A 117 28.96 -36.97 -1.69
C PRO A 117 28.77 -37.00 -3.21
N LEU A 118 29.08 -35.88 -3.85
CA LEU A 118 29.14 -35.69 -5.29
C LEU A 118 30.59 -35.90 -5.74
N ALA A 119 30.80 -36.88 -6.62
CA ALA A 119 32.03 -37.08 -7.35
C ALA A 119 31.76 -36.90 -8.84
N PHE A 120 32.61 -36.14 -9.53
CA PHE A 120 32.61 -36.06 -10.98
C PHE A 120 33.64 -37.05 -11.53
N ASP A 121 33.24 -37.86 -12.51
CA ASP A 121 34.20 -38.74 -13.19
C ASP A 121 35.14 -37.86 -14.03
N PRO A 122 36.46 -38.11 -14.03
CA PRO A 122 37.39 -37.44 -14.94
C PRO A 122 36.97 -37.49 -16.42
N GLN A 123 36.20 -38.51 -16.82
CA GLN A 123 35.60 -38.64 -18.16
C GLN A 123 34.46 -37.63 -18.39
N ASP A 124 33.78 -37.16 -17.35
CA ASP A 124 32.75 -36.12 -17.44
C ASP A 124 33.33 -34.81 -17.96
N ALA A 125 34.59 -34.49 -17.65
CA ALA A 125 35.28 -33.33 -18.22
C ALA A 125 35.41 -33.43 -19.76
N THR A 126 35.61 -34.65 -20.27
CA THR A 126 35.67 -34.92 -21.72
C THR A 126 34.28 -34.82 -22.35
N TYR A 127 33.25 -35.29 -21.64
CA TYR A 127 31.85 -35.18 -22.06
C TYR A 127 31.35 -33.72 -22.05
N LEU A 128 31.66 -32.96 -20.99
CA LEU A 128 31.36 -31.53 -20.83
C LEU A 128 32.08 -30.67 -21.88
N ALA A 129 33.28 -31.08 -22.33
CA ALA A 129 34.02 -30.40 -23.39
C ALA A 129 33.37 -30.54 -24.77
N GLN A 130 32.49 -31.54 -24.98
CA GLN A 130 31.77 -31.75 -26.24
C GLN A 130 30.53 -30.86 -26.37
N PHE A 131 29.99 -30.30 -25.27
CA PHE A 131 28.84 -29.40 -25.31
C PHE A 131 29.26 -28.00 -25.78
N THR A 132 28.92 -27.68 -27.03
CA THR A 132 29.07 -26.37 -27.65
C THR A 132 27.69 -25.92 -28.18
N PRO A 133 27.23 -24.70 -27.92
CA PRO A 133 27.94 -23.60 -27.25
C PRO A 133 27.93 -23.72 -25.72
N ARG A 134 29.02 -23.26 -25.09
CA ARG A 134 29.10 -23.09 -23.63
C ARG A 134 28.21 -21.91 -23.24
N ALA A 135 27.09 -22.19 -22.56
CA ALA A 135 26.23 -21.13 -22.03
C ALA A 135 26.99 -20.31 -20.99
N ARG A 136 26.85 -18.97 -21.01
CA ARG A 136 27.40 -18.13 -19.93
C ARG A 136 26.59 -18.39 -18.66
N TRP A 137 27.19 -18.24 -17.48
CA TRP A 137 26.48 -18.44 -16.21
C TRP A 137 25.15 -17.67 -16.10
N PRO A 138 25.00 -16.42 -16.57
CA PRO A 138 23.71 -15.75 -16.62
C PRO A 138 22.69 -16.45 -17.54
N ASP A 139 23.13 -16.93 -18.70
CA ASP A 139 22.27 -17.64 -19.66
C ASP A 139 21.85 -19.01 -19.11
N PHE A 140 22.74 -19.71 -18.41
CA PHE A 140 22.44 -20.93 -17.67
C PHE A 140 21.45 -20.66 -16.53
N ARG A 141 21.66 -19.62 -15.72
CA ARG A 141 20.73 -19.24 -14.66
C ARG A 141 19.35 -18.89 -15.21
N LEU A 142 19.27 -18.13 -16.31
CA LEU A 142 18.03 -17.82 -16.98
C LEU A 142 17.36 -19.07 -17.57
N SER A 143 18.14 -19.98 -18.16
CA SER A 143 17.64 -21.25 -18.72
C SER A 143 17.16 -22.20 -17.62
N LEU A 144 17.87 -22.27 -16.49
CA LEU A 144 17.49 -23.04 -15.32
C LEU A 144 16.21 -22.48 -14.69
N GLN A 145 16.11 -21.16 -14.54
CA GLN A 145 14.88 -20.50 -14.11
C GLN A 145 13.74 -20.78 -15.08
N ALA A 146 13.96 -20.65 -16.39
CA ALA A 146 12.95 -20.97 -17.40
C ALA A 146 12.52 -22.45 -17.35
N ALA A 147 13.47 -23.38 -17.17
CA ALA A 147 13.19 -24.80 -17.03
C ALA A 147 12.43 -25.10 -15.73
N GLN A 148 12.80 -24.49 -14.60
CA GLN A 148 12.07 -24.61 -13.34
C GLN A 148 10.63 -24.08 -13.49
N LEU A 149 10.45 -22.91 -14.10
CA LEU A 149 9.13 -22.35 -14.40
C LEU A 149 8.32 -23.26 -15.34
N ALA A 150 8.97 -23.93 -16.29
CA ALA A 150 8.34 -24.88 -17.22
C ALA A 150 7.98 -26.21 -16.55
N ILE A 151 8.73 -26.64 -15.51
CA ILE A 151 8.45 -27.85 -14.73
C ILE A 151 7.25 -27.64 -13.79
N VAL A 152 6.98 -26.42 -13.33
CA VAL A 152 5.77 -26.07 -12.57
C VAL A 152 4.54 -25.99 -13.49
N ALA A 153 4.18 -27.14 -14.06
CA ALA A 153 2.96 -27.32 -14.82
C ALA A 153 1.76 -27.38 -13.85
N GLY A 154 0.85 -26.41 -13.95
CA GLY A 154 -0.34 -26.34 -13.08
C GLY A 154 -0.14 -25.48 -11.82
N PHE A 155 -1.20 -25.39 -11.01
CA PHE A 155 -1.25 -24.52 -9.82
C PHE A 155 -0.91 -25.25 -8.51
N ASP A 156 -0.49 -26.52 -8.61
CA ASP A 156 0.77 -27.05 -8.04
C ASP A 156 1.41 -26.22 -6.92
N GLU A 157 2.37 -25.46 -7.42
CA GLU A 157 3.21 -24.53 -6.72
C GLU A 157 2.96 -23.16 -7.34
N LEU A 158 2.98 -22.11 -6.51
CA LEU A 158 2.67 -20.76 -6.94
C LEU A 158 3.94 -20.05 -7.39
N LEU A 159 4.04 -19.71 -8.69
CA LEU A 159 5.15 -18.93 -9.26
C LEU A 159 5.26 -17.52 -8.66
N SER A 160 4.14 -17.00 -8.18
CA SER A 160 4.00 -15.68 -7.58
C SER A 160 4.74 -15.55 -6.25
N THR A 161 4.85 -16.62 -5.45
CA THR A 161 5.44 -16.54 -4.08
C THR A 161 6.83 -15.89 -4.01
N PRO A 162 7.85 -16.30 -4.79
CA PRO A 162 9.16 -15.65 -4.76
C PRO A 162 9.18 -14.23 -5.35
N LEU A 163 8.12 -13.82 -6.07
CA LEU A 163 8.02 -12.50 -6.70
C LEU A 163 7.40 -11.44 -5.78
N LEU A 164 6.81 -11.86 -4.66
CA LEU A 164 6.18 -10.97 -3.69
C LEU A 164 7.21 -10.13 -2.93
N ARG A 165 6.81 -8.90 -2.59
CA ARG A 165 7.66 -7.92 -1.90
C ARG A 165 6.91 -7.34 -0.73
N GLU A 166 7.58 -7.11 0.39
CA GLU A 166 6.98 -6.44 1.56
C GLU A 166 5.67 -7.12 2.06
N VAL A 167 5.52 -8.44 1.82
CA VAL A 167 4.37 -9.25 2.23
C VAL A 167 4.88 -10.35 3.15
N GLU A 168 4.33 -10.39 4.36
CA GLU A 168 4.39 -11.57 5.22
C GLU A 168 3.27 -12.51 4.79
N LEU A 169 3.62 -13.72 4.37
CA LEU A 169 2.67 -14.68 3.83
C LEU A 169 2.12 -15.57 4.92
N PHE A 170 0.80 -15.64 4.98
CA PHE A 170 0.10 -16.56 5.88
C PHE A 170 -0.39 -17.77 5.10
N GLU A 171 -0.38 -18.93 5.77
CA GLU A 171 -0.73 -20.21 5.16
C GLU A 171 -2.13 -20.21 4.53
N HIS A 172 -3.11 -19.57 5.18
CA HIS A 172 -4.47 -19.49 4.65
C HIS A 172 -4.52 -18.75 3.31
N GLN A 173 -3.70 -17.71 3.13
CA GLN A 173 -3.67 -16.94 1.88
C GLN A 173 -3.10 -17.77 0.72
N LEU A 174 -2.08 -18.59 1.00
CA LEU A 174 -1.52 -19.54 0.02
C LEU A 174 -2.54 -20.60 -0.36
N ARG A 175 -3.28 -21.13 0.62
CA ARG A 175 -4.35 -22.11 0.39
C ARG A 175 -5.50 -21.52 -0.41
N THR A 176 -5.92 -20.29 -0.10
CA THR A 176 -6.93 -19.55 -0.88
C THR A 176 -6.48 -19.44 -2.33
N ALA A 177 -5.28 -18.91 -2.59
CA ALA A 177 -4.78 -18.72 -3.96
C ALA A 177 -4.73 -20.05 -4.74
N ARG A 178 -4.20 -21.12 -4.15
CA ARG A 178 -4.16 -22.46 -4.76
C ARG A 178 -5.57 -22.99 -5.06
N THR A 179 -6.51 -22.86 -4.12
CA THR A 179 -7.89 -23.34 -4.28
C THR A 179 -8.60 -22.62 -5.42
N VAL A 180 -8.49 -21.30 -5.46
CA VAL A 180 -9.11 -20.47 -6.51
C VAL A 180 -8.58 -20.85 -7.88
N LEU A 181 -7.26 -21.02 -8.00
CA LEU A 181 -6.62 -21.29 -9.29
C LEU A 181 -6.80 -22.75 -9.75
N ARG A 182 -6.71 -23.72 -8.84
CA ARG A 182 -6.85 -25.15 -9.16
C ARG A 182 -8.31 -25.59 -9.32
N ARG A 183 -9.12 -25.39 -8.27
CA ARG A 183 -10.45 -25.97 -8.15
C ARG A 183 -11.51 -25.06 -8.75
N MET A 184 -11.44 -23.76 -8.45
CA MET A 184 -12.46 -22.77 -8.86
C MET A 184 -12.19 -22.12 -10.23
N ARG A 185 -11.11 -22.54 -10.92
CA ARG A 185 -10.75 -22.07 -12.28
C ARG A 185 -10.68 -20.54 -12.40
N GLY A 186 -10.20 -19.86 -11.34
CA GLY A 186 -10.07 -18.40 -11.29
C GLY A 186 -11.40 -17.64 -11.21
N ARG A 187 -12.49 -18.29 -10.81
CA ARG A 187 -13.81 -17.67 -10.57
C ARG A 187 -14.21 -17.90 -9.13
N ALA A 188 -14.01 -16.89 -8.27
CA ALA A 188 -14.19 -17.07 -6.84
C ALA A 188 -14.83 -15.87 -6.14
N LEU A 189 -15.61 -16.17 -5.12
CA LEU A 189 -16.12 -15.27 -4.10
C LEU A 189 -15.25 -15.43 -2.86
N LEU A 190 -14.39 -14.45 -2.58
CA LEU A 190 -13.54 -14.43 -1.39
C LEU A 190 -14.30 -13.74 -0.26
N CYS A 191 -14.83 -14.56 0.65
CA CYS A 191 -15.69 -14.20 1.77
C CYS A 191 -14.94 -14.06 3.10
N ASP A 192 -13.63 -13.90 3.05
CA ASP A 192 -12.76 -13.86 4.21
C ASP A 192 -13.14 -12.75 5.19
N GLU A 193 -13.03 -13.07 6.47
CA GLU A 193 -13.23 -12.10 7.55
C GLU A 193 -12.39 -10.84 7.30
N VAL A 194 -12.96 -9.70 7.69
CA VAL A 194 -12.34 -8.39 7.58
C VAL A 194 -10.90 -8.43 8.13
N GLY A 195 -9.95 -7.86 7.40
CA GLY A 195 -8.54 -7.81 7.80
C GLY A 195 -7.68 -9.04 7.53
N LEU A 196 -8.23 -10.18 7.06
CA LEU A 196 -7.46 -11.41 6.73
C LEU A 196 -6.55 -11.31 5.48
N GLY A 197 -6.66 -10.21 4.73
CA GLY A 197 -5.81 -9.93 3.58
C GLY A 197 -6.40 -10.34 2.23
N LYS A 198 -7.72 -10.18 2.01
CA LYS A 198 -8.39 -10.40 0.70
C LYS A 198 -7.66 -9.71 -0.47
N THR A 199 -7.18 -8.49 -0.27
CA THR A 199 -6.38 -7.76 -1.27
C THR A 199 -5.07 -8.48 -1.58
N VAL A 200 -4.43 -9.08 -0.56
CA VAL A 200 -3.19 -9.85 -0.73
C VAL A 200 -3.46 -11.16 -1.49
N GLU A 201 -4.53 -11.86 -1.15
CA GLU A 201 -4.96 -13.09 -1.84
C GLU A 201 -5.29 -12.82 -3.32
N ALA A 202 -6.12 -11.81 -3.59
CA ALA A 202 -6.48 -11.40 -4.94
C ALA A 202 -5.27 -10.89 -5.74
N GLY A 203 -4.35 -10.17 -5.10
CA GLY A 203 -3.09 -9.73 -5.70
C GLY A 203 -2.17 -10.91 -6.04
N MET A 204 -2.08 -11.93 -5.18
CA MET A 204 -1.33 -13.16 -5.48
C MET A 204 -1.92 -13.92 -6.65
N ILE A 205 -3.25 -14.11 -6.68
CA ILE A 205 -3.95 -14.74 -7.80
C ILE A 205 -3.70 -13.96 -9.09
N THR A 206 -3.74 -12.63 -9.05
CA THR A 206 -3.44 -11.77 -10.19
C THR A 206 -2.00 -11.96 -10.66
N LEU A 207 -1.03 -11.89 -9.75
CA LEU A 207 0.39 -12.05 -10.08
C LEU A 207 0.68 -13.43 -10.66
N GLU A 208 0.05 -14.48 -10.14
CA GLU A 208 0.18 -15.85 -10.65
C GLU A 208 -0.32 -15.95 -12.10
N LEU A 209 -1.52 -15.42 -12.38
CA LEU A 209 -2.10 -15.43 -13.72
C LEU A 209 -1.26 -14.61 -14.70
N VAL A 210 -0.71 -13.47 -14.27
CA VAL A 210 0.19 -12.63 -15.08
C VAL A 210 1.52 -13.35 -15.34
N ALA A 211 2.14 -13.93 -14.32
CA ALA A 211 3.42 -14.64 -14.43
C ALA A 211 3.33 -15.84 -15.40
N ARG A 212 2.17 -16.49 -15.46
CA ARG A 212 1.88 -17.59 -16.39
C ARG A 212 1.41 -17.15 -17.77
N GLY A 213 1.27 -15.84 -18.02
CA GLY A 213 0.75 -15.30 -19.27
C GLY A 213 -0.74 -15.58 -19.51
N LEU A 214 -1.49 -15.96 -18.46
CA LEU A 214 -2.92 -16.25 -18.53
C LEU A 214 -3.79 -15.00 -18.38
N ALA A 215 -3.26 -13.93 -17.78
CA ALA A 215 -3.93 -12.65 -17.68
C ALA A 215 -2.98 -11.51 -18.04
N ARG A 216 -3.37 -10.71 -19.04
CA ARG A 216 -2.69 -9.47 -19.43
C ARG A 216 -3.58 -8.27 -19.16
N ARG A 217 -4.84 -8.33 -19.60
CA ARG A 217 -5.84 -7.28 -19.37
C ARG A 217 -6.59 -7.51 -18.06
N THR A 218 -6.33 -6.67 -17.05
CA THR A 218 -6.95 -6.77 -15.72
C THR A 218 -7.72 -5.51 -15.37
N LEU A 219 -8.97 -5.66 -14.95
CA LEU A 219 -9.81 -4.57 -14.46
C LEU A 219 -10.13 -4.78 -12.98
N ILE A 220 -9.76 -3.81 -12.15
CA ILE A 220 -10.06 -3.81 -10.72
C ILE A 220 -11.06 -2.69 -10.44
N LEU A 221 -12.24 -3.08 -9.95
CA LEU A 221 -13.34 -2.19 -9.60
C LEU A 221 -13.47 -2.16 -8.08
N THR A 222 -13.45 -0.97 -7.49
CA THR A 222 -13.38 -0.79 -6.03
C THR A 222 -14.18 0.45 -5.61
N PRO A 223 -14.52 0.66 -4.34
CA PRO A 223 -15.02 1.95 -3.86
C PRO A 223 -14.00 3.08 -4.16
N PRO A 224 -14.43 4.35 -4.32
CA PRO A 224 -13.54 5.46 -4.63
C PRO A 224 -12.36 5.58 -3.65
N SER A 225 -12.63 5.41 -2.36
CA SER A 225 -11.66 5.49 -1.26
C SER A 225 -10.52 4.45 -1.33
N LEU A 226 -10.70 3.36 -2.08
CA LEU A 226 -9.76 2.25 -2.16
C LEU A 226 -8.94 2.22 -3.47
N VAL A 227 -9.21 3.11 -4.43
CA VAL A 227 -8.52 3.14 -5.73
C VAL A 227 -7.00 3.31 -5.58
N GLU A 228 -6.58 4.33 -4.84
CA GLU A 228 -5.16 4.60 -4.60
C GLU A 228 -4.48 3.48 -3.80
N GLN A 229 -5.21 2.91 -2.81
CA GLN A 229 -4.71 1.79 -2.03
C GLN A 229 -4.43 0.59 -2.95
N TRP A 230 -5.38 0.18 -3.78
CA TRP A 230 -5.20 -0.92 -4.74
C TRP A 230 -4.02 -0.68 -5.69
N GLN A 231 -3.92 0.51 -6.27
CA GLN A 231 -2.79 0.85 -7.16
C GLN A 231 -1.44 0.77 -6.42
N GLY A 232 -1.39 1.29 -5.19
CA GLY A 232 -0.23 1.23 -4.32
C GLY A 232 0.18 -0.21 -3.98
N GLU A 233 -0.78 -1.07 -3.65
CA GLU A 233 -0.53 -2.47 -3.31
C GLU A 233 -0.03 -3.27 -4.51
N LEU A 234 -0.68 -3.16 -5.68
CA LEU A 234 -0.26 -3.81 -6.93
C LEU A 234 1.19 -3.47 -7.29
N ARG A 235 1.53 -2.18 -7.23
CA ARG A 235 2.86 -1.69 -7.58
C ARG A 235 3.92 -2.13 -6.56
N ARG A 236 3.64 -2.01 -5.26
CA ARG A 236 4.63 -2.27 -4.20
C ARG A 236 4.82 -3.76 -3.95
N LYS A 237 3.71 -4.47 -3.67
CA LYS A 237 3.73 -5.85 -3.19
C LYS A 237 3.89 -6.86 -4.31
N PHE A 238 3.27 -6.58 -5.46
CA PHE A 238 3.18 -7.52 -6.59
C PHE A 238 4.03 -7.10 -7.78
N GLY A 239 4.63 -5.91 -7.77
CA GLY A 239 5.41 -5.39 -8.89
C GLY A 239 4.59 -5.15 -10.16
N LEU A 240 3.26 -5.09 -10.06
CA LEU A 240 2.35 -4.91 -11.18
C LEU A 240 2.07 -3.42 -11.37
N ALA A 241 2.51 -2.86 -12.50
CA ALA A 241 2.16 -1.50 -12.88
C ALA A 241 0.70 -1.44 -13.35
N SER A 242 -0.07 -0.51 -12.79
CA SER A 242 -1.46 -0.24 -13.14
C SER A 242 -1.74 1.26 -13.18
N ILE A 243 -2.69 1.68 -14.01
CA ILE A 243 -3.16 3.06 -14.07
C ILE A 243 -4.49 3.20 -13.32
N ALA A 244 -4.68 4.33 -12.64
CA ALA A 244 -5.94 4.66 -11.99
C ALA A 244 -6.79 5.54 -12.90
N TYR A 245 -8.12 5.45 -12.81
CA TYR A 245 -9.03 6.21 -13.67
C TYR A 245 -8.92 7.74 -13.51
N ASP A 246 -8.43 8.18 -12.35
CA ASP A 246 -8.26 9.56 -11.96
C ASP A 246 -6.85 10.11 -12.22
N ASP A 247 -5.94 9.26 -12.72
CA ASP A 247 -4.63 9.69 -13.19
C ASP A 247 -4.79 10.76 -14.29
N PRO A 248 -4.01 11.86 -14.25
CA PRO A 248 -4.09 12.91 -15.26
C PRO A 248 -3.98 12.39 -16.70
N THR A 249 -3.08 11.44 -16.94
CA THR A 249 -2.86 10.85 -18.27
C THR A 249 -4.05 10.02 -18.73
N PHE A 250 -4.74 9.35 -17.79
CA PHE A 250 -5.97 8.62 -18.07
C PHE A 250 -7.11 9.57 -18.42
N ARG A 251 -7.25 10.67 -17.66
CA ARG A 251 -8.30 11.68 -17.88
C ARG A 251 -8.14 12.41 -19.22
N GLU A 252 -6.92 12.73 -19.61
CA GLU A 252 -6.62 13.33 -20.93
C GLU A 252 -7.03 12.42 -22.09
N GLN A 253 -6.84 11.11 -21.94
CA GLN A 253 -7.23 10.10 -22.93
C GLN A 253 -8.74 9.79 -22.93
N GLY A 254 -9.45 10.13 -21.85
CA GLY A 254 -10.88 9.92 -21.70
C GLY A 254 -11.31 8.46 -21.91
N ALA A 255 -12.34 8.24 -22.72
CA ALA A 255 -12.87 6.91 -22.99
C ALA A 255 -11.88 5.98 -23.74
N ALA A 256 -10.92 6.53 -24.48
CA ALA A 256 -9.93 5.73 -25.20
C ALA A 256 -8.93 5.04 -24.26
N ALA A 257 -8.73 5.58 -23.05
CA ALA A 257 -7.80 5.06 -22.05
C ALA A 257 -8.09 3.59 -21.68
N TRP A 258 -9.37 3.21 -21.63
CA TRP A 258 -9.81 1.84 -21.31
C TRP A 258 -9.27 0.80 -22.28
N GLY A 259 -8.99 1.19 -23.53
CA GLY A 259 -8.38 0.33 -24.54
C GLY A 259 -6.86 0.35 -24.58
N GLN A 260 -6.23 1.43 -24.11
CA GLN A 260 -4.78 1.64 -24.23
C GLN A 260 -3.98 0.99 -23.10
N HIS A 261 -4.58 0.86 -21.92
CA HIS A 261 -3.91 0.32 -20.74
C HIS A 261 -4.31 -1.12 -20.47
N GLU A 262 -3.34 -1.92 -20.05
CA GLU A 262 -3.55 -3.34 -19.78
C GLU A 262 -4.11 -3.58 -18.37
N ARG A 263 -3.69 -2.79 -17.38
CA ARG A 263 -4.09 -2.98 -15.98
C ARG A 263 -4.67 -1.69 -15.43
N ILE A 264 -5.96 -1.71 -15.09
CA ILE A 264 -6.71 -0.52 -14.71
C ILE A 264 -7.35 -0.74 -13.33
N VAL A 265 -7.23 0.26 -12.46
CA VAL A 265 -7.95 0.35 -11.19
C VAL A 265 -8.92 1.52 -11.27
N ALA A 266 -10.21 1.27 -10.99
CA ALA A 266 -11.23 2.30 -11.11
C ALA A 266 -12.33 2.18 -10.06
N SER A 267 -12.95 3.32 -9.75
CA SER A 267 -14.18 3.32 -8.96
C SER A 267 -15.32 2.70 -9.76
N TYR A 268 -16.07 1.75 -9.16
CA TYR A 268 -17.27 1.23 -9.79
C TYR A 268 -18.40 2.26 -9.92
N HIS A 269 -18.37 3.37 -9.16
CA HIS A 269 -19.33 4.48 -9.31
C HIS A 269 -19.13 5.21 -10.64
N THR A 270 -17.88 5.41 -11.02
CA THR A 270 -17.50 6.04 -12.29
C THR A 270 -17.62 5.06 -13.45
N ALA A 271 -17.10 3.83 -13.28
CA ALA A 271 -17.05 2.82 -14.34
C ALA A 271 -18.45 2.45 -14.89
N LYS A 272 -19.47 2.39 -14.03
CA LYS A 272 -20.84 2.00 -14.44
C LYS A 272 -21.60 3.07 -15.23
N ARG A 273 -21.08 4.30 -15.32
CA ARG A 273 -21.73 5.47 -15.95
C ARG A 273 -21.13 5.75 -17.34
N GLU A 274 -21.91 6.32 -18.25
CA GLU A 274 -21.40 6.79 -19.54
C GLU A 274 -20.50 8.03 -19.35
N PRO A 275 -19.46 8.21 -20.19
CA PRO A 275 -19.08 7.39 -21.35
C PRO A 275 -18.19 6.17 -21.02
N HIS A 276 -17.88 5.93 -19.74
CA HIS A 276 -16.94 4.88 -19.34
C HIS A 276 -17.53 3.47 -19.49
N ARG A 277 -18.82 3.31 -19.19
CA ARG A 277 -19.53 2.03 -19.29
C ARG A 277 -19.36 1.40 -20.68
N SER A 278 -19.76 2.12 -21.73
CA SER A 278 -19.66 1.64 -23.11
C SER A 278 -18.22 1.34 -23.52
N ALA A 279 -17.26 2.19 -23.12
CA ALA A 279 -15.85 1.96 -23.38
C ALA A 279 -15.31 0.67 -22.73
N ILE A 280 -15.68 0.39 -21.47
CA ILE A 280 -15.25 -0.81 -20.76
C ILE A 280 -15.86 -2.08 -21.38
N LEU A 281 -17.15 -2.02 -21.72
CA LEU A 281 -17.89 -3.16 -22.30
C LEU A 281 -17.43 -3.51 -23.72
N ALA A 282 -16.79 -2.56 -24.42
CA ALA A 282 -16.21 -2.80 -25.74
C ALA A 282 -14.96 -3.70 -25.71
N HIS A 283 -14.37 -3.95 -24.54
CA HIS A 283 -13.12 -4.69 -24.39
C HIS A 283 -13.33 -6.03 -23.66
N GLU A 284 -12.47 -6.99 -23.99
CA GLU A 284 -12.36 -8.25 -23.26
C GLU A 284 -11.32 -8.15 -22.15
N TRP A 285 -11.67 -8.62 -20.97
CA TRP A 285 -10.82 -8.64 -19.78
C TRP A 285 -10.40 -10.06 -19.48
N ASP A 286 -9.12 -10.29 -19.20
CA ASP A 286 -8.69 -11.60 -18.76
C ASP A 286 -9.12 -11.83 -17.31
N LEU A 287 -8.98 -10.80 -16.45
CA LEU A 287 -9.37 -10.85 -15.05
C LEU A 287 -10.15 -9.60 -14.66
N VAL A 288 -11.29 -9.79 -14.02
CA VAL A 288 -12.05 -8.73 -13.34
C VAL A 288 -12.05 -9.00 -11.84
N ILE A 289 -11.65 -8.00 -11.05
CA ILE A 289 -11.77 -8.04 -9.59
C ILE A 289 -12.78 -6.97 -9.20
N ILE A 290 -13.76 -7.31 -8.38
CA ILE A 290 -14.66 -6.34 -7.76
C ILE A 290 -14.52 -6.45 -6.26
N ASP A 291 -13.92 -5.42 -5.66
CA ASP A 291 -13.80 -5.27 -4.22
C ASP A 291 -15.10 -4.71 -3.63
N GLU A 292 -15.36 -5.01 -2.36
CA GLU A 292 -16.62 -4.72 -1.69
C GLU A 292 -17.85 -5.15 -2.50
N ALA A 293 -17.83 -6.40 -2.96
CA ALA A 293 -18.87 -7.02 -3.78
C ALA A 293 -20.27 -7.07 -3.11
N HIS A 294 -20.39 -6.67 -1.84
CA HIS A 294 -21.68 -6.46 -1.20
C HIS A 294 -22.53 -5.38 -1.95
N HIS A 295 -21.93 -4.46 -2.71
CA HIS A 295 -22.68 -3.54 -3.58
C HIS A 295 -23.34 -4.23 -4.80
N LEU A 296 -23.00 -5.49 -5.10
CA LEU A 296 -23.56 -6.29 -6.21
C LEU A 296 -24.70 -7.22 -5.79
N ARG A 297 -25.30 -7.06 -4.63
CA ARG A 297 -26.32 -8.00 -4.14
C ARG A 297 -27.68 -7.87 -4.84
N ASN A 298 -27.98 -6.74 -5.45
CA ASN A 298 -29.28 -6.47 -6.08
C ASN A 298 -29.19 -6.38 -7.60
N ARG A 299 -29.82 -7.34 -8.28
CA ARG A 299 -29.89 -7.46 -9.75
C ARG A 299 -30.51 -6.25 -10.47
N ALA A 300 -31.38 -5.50 -9.78
CA ALA A 300 -32.03 -4.30 -10.34
C ALA A 300 -31.07 -3.10 -10.44
N THR A 301 -29.92 -3.15 -9.78
CA THR A 301 -28.97 -2.03 -9.77
C THR A 301 -28.17 -1.94 -11.06
N LEU A 302 -27.85 -0.70 -11.46
CA LEU A 302 -26.97 -0.43 -12.61
C LEU A 302 -25.59 -1.09 -12.48
N LEU A 303 -25.09 -1.22 -11.25
CA LEU A 303 -23.80 -1.82 -10.95
C LEU A 303 -23.81 -3.33 -11.20
N TRP A 304 -24.85 -4.04 -10.75
CA TRP A 304 -24.98 -5.47 -11.03
C TRP A 304 -25.12 -5.73 -12.53
N GLN A 305 -25.97 -4.94 -13.21
CA GLN A 305 -26.16 -5.06 -14.67
C GLN A 305 -24.84 -4.84 -15.42
N PHE A 306 -24.08 -3.81 -15.03
CA PHE A 306 -22.75 -3.55 -15.56
C PHE A 306 -21.81 -4.75 -15.38
N ALA A 307 -21.70 -5.28 -14.16
CA ALA A 307 -20.83 -6.43 -13.87
C ALA A 307 -21.24 -7.69 -14.64
N ALA A 308 -22.55 -7.92 -14.82
CA ALA A 308 -23.08 -9.03 -15.59
C ALA A 308 -22.68 -8.95 -17.07
N GLU A 309 -22.69 -7.75 -17.66
CA GLU A 309 -22.39 -7.48 -19.07
C GLU A 309 -20.88 -7.54 -19.40
N LEU A 310 -19.99 -7.43 -18.41
CA LEU A 310 -18.54 -7.50 -18.64
C LEU A 310 -18.16 -8.79 -19.38
N ARG A 311 -17.25 -8.68 -20.35
CA ARG A 311 -16.63 -9.83 -21.03
C ARG A 311 -15.35 -10.21 -20.29
N LYS A 312 -15.35 -11.37 -19.63
CA LYS A 312 -14.26 -11.79 -18.74
C LYS A 312 -13.98 -13.29 -18.72
N LYS A 313 -12.69 -13.67 -18.63
CA LYS A 313 -12.26 -15.07 -18.45
C LYS A 313 -12.30 -15.47 -16.97
N TYR A 314 -11.61 -14.72 -16.13
CA TYR A 314 -11.53 -14.88 -14.67
C TYR A 314 -12.29 -13.76 -13.96
N MET A 315 -12.82 -14.05 -12.77
CA MET A 315 -13.56 -13.08 -11.98
C MET A 315 -13.40 -13.34 -10.48
N LEU A 316 -12.99 -12.33 -9.72
CA LEU A 316 -12.91 -12.38 -8.27
C LEU A 316 -13.88 -11.37 -7.68
N LEU A 317 -14.74 -11.82 -6.77
CA LEU A 317 -15.60 -10.97 -5.95
C LEU A 317 -15.08 -11.00 -4.53
N LEU A 318 -14.78 -9.84 -3.94
CA LEU A 318 -14.23 -9.75 -2.59
C LEU A 318 -15.27 -9.11 -1.68
N THR A 319 -15.62 -9.76 -0.57
CA THR A 319 -16.53 -9.19 0.43
C THR A 319 -16.34 -9.90 1.76
N ALA A 320 -16.61 -9.24 2.89
CA ALA A 320 -16.66 -9.95 4.18
C ALA A 320 -18.03 -10.59 4.46
N THR A 321 -19.08 -10.09 3.82
CA THR A 321 -20.48 -10.40 4.14
C THR A 321 -21.29 -10.63 2.87
N PRO A 322 -21.33 -11.87 2.35
CA PRO A 322 -22.00 -12.15 1.09
C PRO A 322 -23.54 -12.06 1.16
N VAL A 323 -24.14 -12.12 2.37
CA VAL A 323 -25.59 -12.04 2.58
C VAL A 323 -25.91 -11.00 3.65
N GLN A 324 -26.96 -10.19 3.46
CA GLN A 324 -27.48 -9.22 4.44
C GLN A 324 -28.96 -9.36 4.71
N ASN A 325 -29.80 -9.31 3.67
CA ASN A 325 -31.24 -9.25 3.88
C ASN A 325 -31.96 -10.53 3.47
N ASN A 326 -31.42 -11.27 2.52
CA ASN A 326 -32.01 -12.52 2.03
C ASN A 326 -31.00 -13.33 1.21
N LEU A 327 -31.26 -14.63 1.08
CA LEU A 327 -30.41 -15.55 0.31
C LEU A 327 -30.42 -15.31 -1.22
N GLU A 328 -31.33 -14.50 -1.76
CA GLU A 328 -31.31 -14.14 -3.19
C GLU A 328 -30.11 -13.24 -3.53
N GLU A 329 -29.60 -12.51 -2.54
CA GLU A 329 -28.35 -11.75 -2.67
C GLU A 329 -27.17 -12.65 -3.01
N LEU A 330 -27.06 -13.81 -2.34
CA LEU A 330 -26.07 -14.83 -2.65
C LEU A 330 -26.23 -15.39 -4.06
N PHE A 331 -27.48 -15.66 -4.46
CA PHE A 331 -27.79 -16.10 -5.82
C PHE A 331 -27.29 -15.10 -6.87
N ASN A 332 -27.48 -13.80 -6.62
CA ASN A 332 -27.06 -12.74 -7.52
C ASN A 332 -25.53 -12.66 -7.65
N LEU A 333 -24.78 -12.83 -6.55
CA LEU A 333 -23.31 -12.85 -6.57
C LEU A 333 -22.77 -14.09 -7.29
N VAL A 334 -23.27 -15.27 -6.93
CA VAL A 334 -22.84 -16.55 -7.54
C VAL A 334 -23.15 -16.59 -9.05
N THR A 335 -24.27 -16.01 -9.46
CA THR A 335 -24.65 -15.92 -10.88
C THR A 335 -23.65 -15.09 -11.69
N LEU A 336 -23.01 -14.06 -11.11
CA LEU A 336 -21.96 -13.28 -11.80
C LEU A 336 -20.71 -14.12 -12.05
N LEU A 337 -20.35 -15.00 -11.10
CA LEU A 337 -19.19 -15.88 -11.20
C LEU A 337 -19.44 -17.05 -12.15
N GLN A 338 -20.51 -17.81 -11.93
CA GLN A 338 -20.84 -19.01 -12.68
C GLN A 338 -22.34 -19.07 -12.99
N PRO A 339 -22.76 -18.48 -14.13
CA PRO A 339 -24.15 -18.54 -14.56
C PRO A 339 -24.65 -19.99 -14.66
N GLY A 340 -25.77 -20.28 -14.01
CA GLY A 340 -26.42 -21.61 -14.06
C GLY A 340 -26.04 -22.58 -12.93
N LEU A 341 -25.01 -22.30 -12.12
CA LEU A 341 -24.64 -23.13 -10.97
C LEU A 341 -25.82 -23.35 -10.00
N LEU A 342 -26.54 -22.27 -9.69
CA LEU A 342 -27.73 -22.28 -8.85
C LEU A 342 -29.04 -22.42 -9.65
N ARG A 343 -28.95 -22.85 -10.92
CA ARG A 343 -30.08 -22.99 -11.87
C ARG A 343 -30.81 -21.65 -12.11
N THR A 344 -32.05 -21.53 -11.67
CA THR A 344 -32.87 -20.32 -11.84
C THR A 344 -33.30 -19.76 -10.49
N ALA A 345 -33.51 -18.44 -10.39
CA ALA A 345 -33.91 -17.79 -9.14
C ALA A 345 -35.16 -18.44 -8.51
N ARG A 346 -36.14 -18.82 -9.33
CA ARG A 346 -37.37 -19.51 -8.87
C ARG A 346 -37.08 -20.89 -8.27
N VAL A 347 -36.17 -21.65 -8.88
CA VAL A 347 -35.76 -22.97 -8.36
C VAL A 347 -34.96 -22.78 -7.07
N PHE A 348 -34.02 -21.84 -7.06
CA PHE A 348 -33.21 -21.52 -5.90
C PHE A 348 -34.07 -21.12 -4.69
N GLN A 349 -35.00 -20.16 -4.87
CA GLN A 349 -35.95 -19.76 -3.83
C GLN A 349 -36.76 -20.94 -3.30
N LYS A 350 -37.25 -21.83 -4.17
CA LYS A 350 -38.05 -22.99 -3.75
C LYS A 350 -37.24 -24.04 -2.98
N GLN A 351 -35.99 -24.25 -3.37
CA GLN A 351 -35.13 -25.31 -2.84
C GLN A 351 -34.35 -24.89 -1.59
N PHE A 352 -33.87 -23.65 -1.55
CA PHE A 352 -32.86 -23.22 -0.58
C PHE A 352 -33.30 -22.06 0.32
N VAL A 353 -34.46 -21.44 0.08
CA VAL A 353 -34.94 -20.31 0.89
C VAL A 353 -36.18 -20.73 1.68
N ASP A 354 -36.20 -20.45 2.98
CA ASP A 354 -37.39 -20.67 3.79
C ASP A 354 -38.51 -19.66 3.44
N ARG A 355 -39.76 -20.09 3.58
CA ARG A 355 -40.93 -19.29 3.20
C ARG A 355 -41.26 -18.20 4.21
N ARG A 356 -40.91 -18.41 5.48
CA ARG A 356 -41.19 -17.49 6.60
C ARG A 356 -39.99 -16.62 6.91
N ASP A 357 -38.80 -17.17 6.77
CA ASP A 357 -37.54 -16.45 6.97
C ASP A 357 -36.68 -16.51 5.70
N LYS A 358 -36.51 -15.36 5.03
CA LYS A 358 -35.75 -15.28 3.78
C LYS A 358 -34.24 -15.42 3.96
N LEU A 359 -33.76 -15.38 5.20
CA LEU A 359 -32.37 -15.59 5.57
C LEU A 359 -32.10 -17.06 5.90
N ALA A 360 -33.09 -17.77 6.45
CA ALA A 360 -32.95 -19.17 6.81
C ALA A 360 -32.80 -20.09 5.58
N PRO A 361 -31.67 -20.80 5.44
CA PRO A 361 -31.46 -21.73 4.35
C PRO A 361 -32.26 -23.02 4.54
N ARG A 362 -32.69 -23.61 3.42
CA ARG A 362 -33.17 -24.99 3.34
C ARG A 362 -32.13 -25.82 2.58
N ASN A 363 -32.12 -27.14 2.81
CA ASN A 363 -31.17 -28.07 2.18
C ASN A 363 -29.71 -27.59 2.30
N VAL A 364 -29.33 -27.18 3.52
CA VAL A 364 -28.06 -26.52 3.84
C VAL A 364 -26.85 -27.29 3.29
N ALA A 365 -26.80 -28.61 3.46
CA ALA A 365 -25.71 -29.43 2.94
C ALA A 365 -25.55 -29.29 1.41
N GLN A 366 -26.65 -29.43 0.66
CA GLN A 366 -26.62 -29.28 -0.79
C GLN A 366 -26.28 -27.85 -1.22
N LEU A 367 -26.78 -26.84 -0.51
CA LEU A 367 -26.40 -25.45 -0.77
C LEU A 367 -24.90 -25.24 -0.55
N HIS A 368 -24.33 -25.87 0.48
CA HIS A 368 -22.91 -25.76 0.77
C HIS A 368 -22.05 -26.42 -0.30
N ASP A 369 -22.43 -27.60 -0.76
CA ASP A 369 -21.69 -28.31 -1.83
C ASP A 369 -21.64 -27.46 -3.11
N LEU A 370 -22.75 -26.81 -3.47
CA LEU A 370 -22.81 -25.90 -4.62
C LEU A 370 -21.95 -24.64 -4.41
N LEU A 371 -21.99 -24.04 -3.23
CA LEU A 371 -21.21 -22.84 -2.94
C LEU A 371 -19.71 -23.12 -2.84
N ALA A 372 -19.31 -24.32 -2.41
CA ALA A 372 -17.91 -24.71 -2.28
C ALA A 372 -17.17 -24.74 -3.62
N GLU A 373 -17.89 -24.82 -4.75
CA GLU A 373 -17.29 -24.71 -6.09
C GLU A 373 -16.75 -23.31 -6.40
N VAL A 374 -17.28 -22.26 -5.73
CA VAL A 374 -17.00 -20.86 -6.09
C VAL A 374 -16.71 -19.96 -4.88
N MET A 375 -16.85 -20.41 -3.64
CA MET A 375 -16.71 -19.57 -2.45
C MET A 375 -15.63 -20.07 -1.50
N VAL A 376 -14.74 -19.17 -1.09
CA VAL A 376 -13.74 -19.38 -0.02
C VAL A 376 -14.08 -18.49 1.16
N ARG A 377 -14.01 -19.00 2.39
CA ARG A 377 -14.17 -18.21 3.61
C ARG A 377 -13.22 -18.66 4.69
N ASN A 378 -12.23 -17.84 5.00
CA ASN A 378 -11.38 -17.96 6.18
C ASN A 378 -11.91 -17.10 7.34
N ARG A 379 -11.73 -17.58 8.57
CA ARG A 379 -12.01 -16.85 9.82
C ARG A 379 -10.74 -16.66 10.63
N ARG A 380 -10.67 -15.60 11.44
CA ARG A 380 -9.52 -15.38 12.35
C ARG A 380 -9.34 -16.53 13.34
N SER A 381 -10.45 -17.07 13.86
CA SER A 381 -10.45 -18.22 14.78
C SER A 381 -9.86 -19.47 14.15
N THR A 382 -10.20 -19.75 12.88
CA THR A 382 -9.75 -20.96 12.16
C THR A 382 -8.28 -20.89 11.77
N VAL A 383 -7.78 -19.70 11.48
CA VAL A 383 -6.37 -19.51 11.09
C VAL A 383 -5.43 -19.29 12.28
N GLY A 384 -5.95 -19.38 13.51
CA GLY A 384 -5.16 -19.16 14.73
C GLY A 384 -4.66 -17.72 14.91
N MET A 385 -5.21 -16.76 14.17
CA MET A 385 -4.76 -15.37 14.23
C MET A 385 -5.58 -14.58 15.25
N LYS A 386 -4.92 -14.20 16.35
CA LYS A 386 -5.45 -13.21 17.29
C LYS A 386 -4.98 -11.83 16.86
N LEU A 387 -5.92 -10.96 16.52
CA LEU A 387 -5.61 -9.53 16.50
C LEU A 387 -5.28 -9.09 17.91
N THR A 388 -4.28 -8.24 18.03
CA THR A 388 -3.96 -7.60 19.30
C THR A 388 -5.10 -6.67 19.71
N ARG A 389 -5.26 -6.46 21.01
CA ARG A 389 -6.34 -5.62 21.50
C ARG A 389 -6.04 -4.18 21.15
N ARG A 390 -7.10 -3.44 20.81
CA ARG A 390 -7.05 -1.99 20.65
C ARG A 390 -7.43 -1.37 21.99
N ILE A 391 -6.51 -0.60 22.56
CA ILE A 391 -6.70 0.09 23.83
C ILE A 391 -6.82 1.57 23.50
N ALA A 392 -8.06 2.02 23.28
CA ALA A 392 -8.35 3.42 23.04
C ALA A 392 -8.44 4.21 24.34
N ARG A 393 -7.82 5.39 24.35
CA ARG A 393 -7.85 6.35 25.43
C ARG A 393 -8.15 7.72 24.85
N THR A 394 -9.32 8.23 25.18
CA THR A 394 -9.72 9.58 24.79
C THR A 394 -9.36 10.53 25.94
N GLU A 395 -8.44 11.44 25.67
CA GLU A 395 -8.06 12.49 26.61
C GLU A 395 -8.78 13.78 26.22
N SER A 396 -9.83 14.10 26.98
CA SER A 396 -10.47 15.41 26.90
C SER A 396 -9.55 16.46 27.51
N VAL A 397 -9.20 17.47 26.72
CA VAL A 397 -8.25 18.53 27.06
C VAL A 397 -9.00 19.84 27.17
N PRO A 398 -9.16 20.41 28.38
CA PRO A 398 -9.79 21.71 28.54
C PRO A 398 -8.94 22.79 27.85
N LEU A 399 -9.58 23.59 27.01
CA LEU A 399 -8.94 24.71 26.35
C LEU A 399 -8.65 25.83 27.36
N SER A 400 -7.55 26.55 27.16
CA SER A 400 -7.31 27.80 27.88
C SER A 400 -8.38 28.85 27.55
N ALA A 401 -8.55 29.85 28.41
CA ALA A 401 -9.51 30.93 28.16
C ALA A 401 -9.23 31.73 26.87
N GLU A 402 -7.99 31.74 26.39
CA GLU A 402 -7.61 32.35 25.10
C GLU A 402 -7.98 31.44 23.93
N GLU A 403 -7.64 30.15 24.00
CA GLU A 403 -8.02 29.16 22.98
C GLU A 403 -9.54 29.04 22.84
N GLN A 404 -10.28 29.05 23.96
CA GLN A 404 -11.74 28.97 23.95
C GLN A 404 -12.37 30.22 23.31
N ARG A 405 -11.84 31.42 23.60
CA ARG A 405 -12.30 32.66 22.94
C ARG A 405 -12.06 32.62 21.43
N LEU A 406 -10.88 32.18 21.01
CA LEU A 406 -10.55 32.00 19.59
C LEU A 406 -11.51 31.00 18.94
N TYR A 407 -11.71 29.84 19.57
CA TYR A 407 -12.59 28.77 19.07
C TYR A 407 -14.02 29.26 18.88
N LEU A 408 -14.60 29.92 19.88
CA LEU A 408 -15.97 30.44 19.82
C LEU A 408 -16.14 31.55 18.78
N GLY A 409 -15.16 32.46 18.68
CA GLY A 409 -15.18 33.55 17.71
C GLY A 409 -15.18 33.05 16.27
N VAL A 410 -14.29 32.11 15.95
CA VAL A 410 -14.24 31.51 14.62
C VAL A 410 -15.44 30.60 14.35
N SER A 411 -15.90 29.83 15.33
CA SER A 411 -17.11 29.01 15.21
C SER A 411 -18.33 29.84 14.86
N SER A 412 -18.46 31.03 15.47
CA SER A 412 -19.55 31.97 15.18
C SER A 412 -19.47 32.48 13.74
N PHE A 413 -18.28 32.87 13.28
CA PHE A 413 -18.04 33.29 11.90
C PHE A 413 -18.37 32.18 10.89
N VAL A 414 -17.88 30.96 11.13
CA VAL A 414 -18.13 29.80 10.27
C VAL A 414 -19.62 29.48 10.19
N ARG A 415 -20.32 29.40 11.33
CA ARG A 415 -21.76 29.10 11.37
C ARG A 415 -22.58 30.17 10.64
N HIS A 416 -22.23 31.45 10.78
CA HIS A 416 -22.89 32.54 10.07
C HIS A 416 -22.83 32.36 8.54
N HIS A 417 -21.65 32.04 8.00
CA HIS A 417 -21.48 31.85 6.55
C HIS A 417 -22.05 30.53 6.01
N LEU A 418 -22.04 29.45 6.81
CA LEU A 418 -22.68 28.19 6.41
C LEU A 418 -24.21 28.34 6.30
N ARG A 419 -24.83 29.05 7.25
CA ARG A 419 -26.28 29.34 7.23
C ARG A 419 -26.68 30.22 6.05
N SER A 420 -25.97 31.33 5.86
CA SER A 420 -26.28 32.29 4.79
C SER A 420 -26.03 31.71 3.40
N GLY A 421 -25.04 30.82 3.24
CA GLY A 421 -24.71 30.14 2.00
C GLY A 421 -25.73 29.08 1.52
N SER A 422 -26.61 28.60 2.41
CA SER A 422 -27.61 27.56 2.11
C SER A 422 -28.72 28.01 1.14
N SER A 423 -28.81 29.33 0.87
CA SER A 423 -29.98 29.91 0.18
C SER A 423 -29.83 30.11 -1.33
N ARG A 424 -28.62 30.02 -1.92
CA ARG A 424 -28.31 30.08 -3.38
C ARG A 424 -26.80 30.32 -3.60
N GLY A 425 -25.97 29.28 -3.51
CA GLY A 425 -24.71 29.06 -4.27
C GLY A 425 -23.69 30.18 -4.57
N ARG A 426 -23.74 31.37 -3.95
CA ARG A 426 -22.83 32.50 -4.21
C ARG A 426 -22.56 33.32 -2.93
N GLY A 427 -22.16 32.65 -1.85
CA GLY A 427 -21.44 33.33 -0.77
C GLY A 427 -20.02 33.70 -1.23
N PRO A 428 -19.37 34.72 -0.65
CA PRO A 428 -18.00 35.10 -1.00
C PRO A 428 -16.98 33.99 -0.66
N LEU A 429 -17.30 33.11 0.31
CA LEU A 429 -16.42 32.06 0.80
C LEU A 429 -16.90 30.66 0.38
N ASN A 430 -15.92 29.80 0.05
CA ASN A 430 -16.15 28.39 -0.23
C ASN A 430 -16.40 27.63 1.09
N ARG A 431 -17.44 26.79 1.12
CA ARG A 431 -17.78 25.88 2.23
C ARG A 431 -16.58 25.05 2.70
N MET A 432 -15.77 24.54 1.77
CA MET A 432 -14.57 23.77 2.10
C MET A 432 -13.55 24.58 2.90
N THR A 433 -13.39 25.87 2.61
CA THR A 433 -12.51 26.77 3.38
C THR A 433 -13.02 26.95 4.80
N LEU A 434 -14.33 27.15 4.97
CA LEU A 434 -14.96 27.33 6.27
C LEU A 434 -14.81 26.09 7.17
N LEU A 435 -15.05 24.89 6.63
CA LEU A 435 -14.88 23.64 7.38
C LEU A 435 -13.40 23.36 7.68
N THR A 436 -12.49 23.71 6.77
CA THR A 436 -11.06 23.58 7.03
C THR A 436 -10.59 24.51 8.14
N LEU A 437 -11.11 25.74 8.18
CA LEU A 437 -10.86 26.69 9.26
C LEU A 437 -11.36 26.16 10.61
N GLN A 438 -12.59 25.63 10.66
CA GLN A 438 -13.16 25.06 11.87
C GLN A 438 -12.29 23.90 12.40
N ARG A 439 -11.93 22.96 11.53
CA ARG A 439 -11.09 21.81 11.88
C ARG A 439 -9.69 22.21 12.36
N ALA A 440 -9.12 23.30 11.85
CA ALA A 440 -7.80 23.77 12.27
C ALA A 440 -7.77 24.13 13.76
N LEU A 441 -8.87 24.64 14.30
CA LEU A 441 -9.01 24.97 15.72
C LEU A 441 -9.17 23.74 16.60
N GLY A 442 -9.78 22.69 16.06
CA GLY A 442 -9.75 21.35 16.65
C GLY A 442 -8.34 20.74 16.70
N SER A 443 -7.35 21.31 15.98
CA SER A 443 -5.95 20.89 15.95
C SER A 443 -5.05 21.74 16.84
N ALA A 444 -4.71 22.97 16.46
CA ALA A 444 -3.98 23.90 17.31
C ALA A 444 -4.36 25.32 16.93
N GLY A 445 -4.60 26.19 17.91
CA GLY A 445 -5.00 27.59 17.64
C GLY A 445 -4.10 28.30 16.61
N PRO A 446 -2.76 28.23 16.71
CA PRO A 446 -1.86 28.82 15.72
C PRO A 446 -1.98 28.27 14.30
N ALA A 447 -2.50 27.05 14.11
CA ALA A 447 -2.67 26.45 12.79
C ALA A 447 -3.75 27.16 11.96
N ALA A 448 -4.71 27.82 12.61
CA ALA A 448 -5.74 28.61 11.94
C ALA A 448 -5.22 29.99 11.46
N ALA A 449 -4.12 30.50 12.05
CA ALA A 449 -3.69 31.89 11.83
C ALA A 449 -3.42 32.24 10.35
N PRO A 450 -2.69 31.45 9.55
CA PRO A 450 -2.44 31.79 8.14
C PRO A 450 -3.71 31.81 7.28
N MET A 451 -4.72 31.02 7.64
CA MET A 451 -6.01 31.04 6.96
C MET A 451 -6.84 32.26 7.37
N LEU A 452 -6.85 32.60 8.66
CA LEU A 452 -7.52 33.80 9.18
C LEU A 452 -6.94 35.08 8.57
N GLU A 453 -5.62 35.21 8.48
CA GLU A 453 -4.94 36.36 7.85
C GLU A 453 -5.34 36.52 6.38
N ARG A 454 -5.37 35.40 5.64
CA ARG A 454 -5.77 35.41 4.24
C ARG A 454 -7.22 35.84 4.07
N LEU A 455 -8.11 35.37 4.94
CA LEU A 455 -9.52 35.77 4.94
C LEU A 455 -9.69 37.23 5.35
N ALA A 456 -8.90 37.73 6.31
CA ALA A 456 -8.92 39.14 6.71
C ALA A 456 -8.54 40.11 5.58
N LEU A 457 -7.77 39.62 4.59
CA LEU A 457 -7.39 40.37 3.39
C LEU A 457 -8.37 40.21 2.22
N ASP A 458 -9.39 39.35 2.33
CA ASP A 458 -10.33 39.07 1.25
C ASP A 458 -11.34 40.21 1.08
N THR A 459 -11.16 41.03 0.04
CA THR A 459 -11.98 42.21 -0.25
C THR A 459 -13.45 41.91 -0.54
N ARG A 460 -13.83 40.63 -0.70
CA ARG A 460 -15.23 40.19 -0.86
C ARG A 460 -15.99 40.18 0.47
N LEU A 461 -15.29 40.21 1.60
CA LEU A 461 -15.86 40.27 2.94
C LEU A 461 -16.06 41.72 3.40
N ALA A 462 -17.04 41.93 4.26
CA ALA A 462 -17.33 43.24 4.81
C ALA A 462 -16.17 43.75 5.69
N ALA A 463 -16.06 45.08 5.87
CA ALA A 463 -14.90 45.68 6.55
C ALA A 463 -14.80 45.29 8.03
N ASP A 464 -15.95 45.14 8.68
CA ASP A 464 -16.11 44.63 10.05
C ASP A 464 -15.76 43.14 10.17
N GLU A 465 -16.16 42.31 9.20
CA GLU A 465 -15.75 40.90 9.13
C GLU A 465 -14.23 40.78 9.00
N ARG A 466 -13.63 41.57 8.10
CA ARG A 466 -12.17 41.59 7.90
C ARG A 466 -11.42 42.04 9.16
N ALA A 467 -11.93 43.06 9.87
CA ALA A 467 -11.36 43.50 11.14
C ALA A 467 -11.42 42.38 12.20
N THR A 468 -12.59 41.74 12.34
CA THR A 468 -12.80 40.61 13.26
C THR A 468 -11.85 39.45 12.97
N LEU A 469 -11.70 39.08 11.69
CA LEU A 469 -10.76 38.03 11.26
C LEU A 469 -9.30 38.39 11.55
N GLY A 470 -8.94 39.67 11.41
CA GLY A 470 -7.62 40.18 11.78
C GLY A 470 -7.34 40.06 13.28
N GLU A 471 -8.31 40.38 14.14
CA GLU A 471 -8.21 40.20 15.59
C GLU A 471 -8.09 38.73 15.98
N LEU A 472 -8.88 37.86 15.36
CA LEU A 472 -8.80 36.40 15.57
C LEU A 472 -7.44 35.84 15.11
N ALA A 473 -6.91 36.32 13.97
CA ALA A 473 -5.58 35.94 13.49
C ALA A 473 -4.47 36.35 14.47
N ALA A 474 -4.53 37.58 14.99
CA ALA A 474 -3.58 38.07 15.99
C ALA A 474 -3.66 37.25 17.28
N THR A 475 -4.88 36.94 17.73
CA THR A 475 -5.11 36.06 18.89
C THR A 475 -4.47 34.69 18.66
N ALA A 476 -4.74 34.06 17.51
CA ALA A 476 -4.19 32.75 17.16
C ALA A 476 -2.66 32.70 17.13
N ARG A 477 -1.99 33.77 16.66
CA ARG A 477 -0.52 33.86 16.65
C ARG A 477 0.08 34.07 18.03
N ASN A 478 -0.61 34.81 18.88
CA ASN A 478 -0.11 35.23 20.20
C ASN A 478 -0.46 34.25 21.32
N LEU A 479 -1.08 33.11 21.00
CA LEU A 479 -1.33 32.05 21.98
C LEU A 479 -0.01 31.54 22.60
N THR A 480 0.12 31.73 23.90
CA THR A 480 1.34 31.36 24.66
C THR A 480 1.27 29.96 25.26
N SER A 481 0.09 29.51 25.67
CA SER A 481 -0.17 28.14 26.14
C SER A 481 -0.98 27.37 25.10
N GLN A 482 -0.68 26.08 24.98
CA GLN A 482 -1.33 25.16 24.05
C GLN A 482 -1.66 23.87 24.78
N ALA A 483 -2.90 23.78 25.28
CA ALA A 483 -3.29 22.73 26.22
C ALA A 483 -3.04 21.31 25.67
N LYS A 484 -3.26 21.09 24.38
CA LYS A 484 -3.02 19.78 23.75
C LYS A 484 -1.55 19.45 23.56
N VAL A 485 -0.68 20.43 23.37
CA VAL A 485 0.78 20.21 23.31
C VAL A 485 1.29 19.80 24.68
N GLU A 486 0.86 20.50 25.73
CA GLU A 486 1.18 20.13 27.12
C GLU A 486 0.71 18.71 27.44
N ARG A 487 -0.50 18.35 26.99
CA ARG A 487 -1.04 17.01 27.16
C ARG A 487 -0.26 15.94 26.38
N LEU A 488 0.14 16.23 25.15
CA LEU A 488 1.02 15.35 24.38
C LEU A 488 2.32 15.07 25.15
N PHE A 489 2.96 16.08 25.73
CA PHE A 489 4.18 15.87 26.54
C PHE A 489 3.92 15.02 27.78
N ALA A 490 2.79 15.19 28.47
CA ALA A 490 2.41 14.33 29.58
C ALA A 490 2.27 12.87 29.13
N LEU A 491 1.62 12.63 27.99
CA LEU A 491 1.48 11.31 27.39
C LEU A 491 2.84 10.69 27.04
N LEU A 492 3.73 11.45 26.38
CA LEU A 492 5.06 11.01 25.97
C LEU A 492 5.94 10.53 27.14
N ARG A 493 5.71 11.04 28.35
CA ARG A 493 6.40 10.59 29.58
C ARG A 493 5.86 9.24 30.09
N THR A 494 4.58 8.98 29.87
CA THR A 494 3.93 7.74 30.32
C THR A 494 4.03 6.60 29.31
N PHE A 495 4.32 6.92 28.03
CA PHE A 495 4.47 5.96 26.95
C PHE A 495 5.87 6.08 26.32
N PRO A 496 6.86 5.29 26.80
CA PRO A 496 8.26 5.41 26.38
C PRO A 496 8.58 4.74 25.05
N ASP A 497 7.66 3.92 24.52
CA ASP A 497 7.82 3.22 23.24
C ASP A 497 7.66 4.15 22.01
N LYS A 498 7.90 3.61 20.81
CA LYS A 498 7.68 4.32 19.54
C LYS A 498 6.22 4.75 19.40
N LEU A 499 6.01 5.97 18.92
CA LEU A 499 4.69 6.57 18.72
C LEU A 499 4.57 7.23 17.34
N VAL A 500 3.42 7.03 16.71
CA VAL A 500 3.02 7.78 15.51
C VAL A 500 2.04 8.87 15.92
N ILE A 501 2.36 10.12 15.64
CA ILE A 501 1.52 11.28 15.96
C ILE A 501 0.91 11.80 14.65
N PHE A 502 -0.41 11.74 14.52
CA PHE A 502 -1.16 12.22 13.37
C PHE A 502 -1.73 13.62 13.60
N THR A 503 -1.63 14.47 12.57
CA THR A 503 -2.27 15.79 12.49
C THR A 503 -2.80 16.05 11.08
N GLN A 504 -3.94 16.70 10.91
CA GLN A 504 -4.44 17.08 9.58
C GLN A 504 -3.65 18.24 8.97
N PHE A 505 -3.09 19.12 9.81
CA PHE A 505 -2.56 20.41 9.38
C PHE A 505 -1.03 20.43 9.38
N ARG A 506 -0.44 21.02 8.33
CA ARG A 506 1.01 21.20 8.17
C ARG A 506 1.56 22.21 9.17
N GLU A 507 0.77 23.21 9.49
CA GLU A 507 1.05 24.25 10.48
C GLU A 507 1.14 23.63 11.88
N THR A 508 0.19 22.76 12.25
CA THR A 508 0.27 21.99 13.50
C THR A 508 1.46 21.05 13.51
N GLN A 509 1.78 20.38 12.39
CA GLN A 509 2.98 19.54 12.29
C GLN A 509 4.26 20.35 12.56
N ALA A 510 4.42 21.52 11.93
CA ALA A 510 5.59 22.37 12.13
C ALA A 510 5.68 22.89 13.58
N LEU A 511 4.53 23.22 14.18
CA LEU A 511 4.42 23.63 15.57
C LEU A 511 4.90 22.50 16.51
N LEU A 512 4.35 21.30 16.36
CA LEU A 512 4.71 20.14 17.16
C LEU A 512 6.18 19.76 16.98
N GLU A 513 6.70 19.80 15.76
CA GLU A 513 8.12 19.55 15.51
C GLU A 513 9.01 20.50 16.32
N ARG A 514 8.72 21.81 16.29
CA ARG A 514 9.50 22.80 17.04
C ARG A 514 9.49 22.50 18.54
N HIS A 515 8.31 22.22 19.10
CA HIS A 515 8.18 21.91 20.53
C HIS A 515 8.90 20.61 20.91
N LEU A 516 8.72 19.53 20.13
CA LEU A 516 9.33 18.24 20.40
C LEU A 516 10.86 18.28 20.26
N ARG A 517 11.39 18.96 19.24
CA ARG A 517 12.84 19.15 19.09
C ARG A 517 13.45 20.01 20.20
N ALA A 518 12.74 21.05 20.64
CA ALA A 518 13.18 21.86 21.78
C ALA A 518 13.25 21.05 23.09
N ALA A 519 12.43 19.99 23.19
CA ALA A 519 12.47 19.02 24.29
C ALA A 519 13.49 17.88 24.07
N ASN A 520 14.35 17.98 23.06
CA ASN A 520 15.32 16.95 22.66
C ASN A 520 14.72 15.59 22.28
N GLU A 521 13.50 15.56 21.77
CA GLU A 521 12.91 14.35 21.21
C GLU A 521 13.42 14.07 19.79
N GLU A 522 13.75 12.82 19.49
CA GLU A 522 14.08 12.37 18.14
C GLU A 522 12.80 12.20 17.30
N VAL A 523 12.48 13.23 16.52
CA VAL A 523 11.29 13.28 15.65
C VAL A 523 11.64 13.15 14.18
N VAL A 524 10.93 12.27 13.50
CA VAL A 524 10.91 12.11 12.05
C VAL A 524 9.61 12.65 11.48
N LEU A 525 9.69 13.40 10.38
CA LEU A 525 8.53 13.95 9.69
C LEU A 525 8.07 13.03 8.55
N PHE A 526 6.76 12.98 8.35
CA PHE A 526 6.14 12.36 7.18
C PHE A 526 4.96 13.20 6.69
N HIS A 527 4.93 13.55 5.40
CA HIS A 527 3.83 14.35 4.84
C HIS A 527 3.76 14.23 3.32
N GLY A 528 2.66 14.71 2.74
CA GLY A 528 2.36 14.62 1.30
C GLY A 528 3.43 15.23 0.41
N GLY A 529 4.00 16.37 0.82
CA GLY A 529 5.05 17.07 0.07
C GLY A 529 6.42 16.39 0.01
N LEU A 530 6.64 15.25 0.69
CA LEU A 530 7.87 14.49 0.57
C LEU A 530 7.90 13.66 -0.71
N THR A 531 9.07 13.59 -1.36
CA THR A 531 9.28 12.64 -2.46
C THR A 531 9.20 11.20 -1.97
N ARG A 532 9.02 10.25 -2.89
CA ARG A 532 8.96 8.83 -2.53
C ARG A 532 10.22 8.36 -1.77
N VAL A 533 11.40 8.82 -2.19
CA VAL A 533 12.68 8.47 -1.55
C VAL A 533 12.73 9.01 -0.13
N GLN A 534 12.41 10.30 0.06
CA GLN A 534 12.35 10.92 1.39
C GLN A 534 11.33 10.23 2.31
N LYS A 535 10.16 9.83 1.77
CA LYS A 535 9.16 9.06 2.54
C LYS A 535 9.75 7.72 3.02
N GLU A 536 10.55 7.04 2.20
CA GLU A 536 11.20 5.78 2.57
C GLU A 536 12.32 5.98 3.60
N GLU A 537 13.11 7.05 3.45
CA GLU A 537 14.11 7.47 4.44
C GLU A 537 13.47 7.78 5.79
N SER A 538 12.35 8.51 5.82
CA SER A 538 11.59 8.78 7.04
C SER A 538 11.13 7.49 7.73
N ILE A 539 10.56 6.53 6.99
CA ILE A 539 10.14 5.26 7.59
C ILE A 539 11.35 4.45 8.09
N SER A 540 12.47 4.48 7.37
CA SER A 540 13.71 3.83 7.79
C SER A 540 14.26 4.45 9.09
N ALA A 541 14.32 5.78 9.16
CA ALA A 541 14.76 6.51 10.35
C ALA A 541 13.85 6.23 11.55
N PHE A 542 12.53 6.17 11.33
CA PHE A 542 11.57 5.81 12.38
C PHE A 542 11.66 4.34 12.80
N ARG A 543 12.03 3.40 11.91
CA ARG A 543 12.37 2.03 12.30
C ARG A 543 13.65 1.97 13.12
N GLY A 544 14.61 2.86 12.83
CA GLY A 544 15.88 3.02 13.53
C GLY A 544 15.72 3.67 14.90
N PRO A 545 16.59 4.63 15.29
CA PRO A 545 16.62 5.15 16.67
C PRO A 545 15.42 6.04 17.00
N ALA A 546 14.85 6.74 16.00
CA ALA A 546 13.86 7.76 16.26
C ALA A 546 12.60 7.20 16.95
N ARG A 547 12.19 7.84 18.04
CA ARG A 547 11.04 7.42 18.85
C ARG A 547 9.71 7.89 18.26
N LEU A 548 9.68 9.05 17.61
CA LEU A 548 8.46 9.72 17.21
C LEU A 548 8.39 9.88 15.69
N LEU A 549 7.28 9.43 15.10
CA LEU A 549 6.91 9.75 13.72
C LEU A 549 5.78 10.76 13.74
N LEU A 550 6.05 11.99 13.31
CA LEU A 550 5.04 13.04 13.19
C LEU A 550 4.54 13.10 11.75
N THR A 551 3.28 12.77 11.52
CA THR A 551 2.73 12.59 10.18
C THR A 551 1.44 13.36 9.92
N THR A 552 1.24 13.79 8.67
CA THR A 552 -0.09 14.20 8.19
C THR A 552 -0.93 13.02 7.73
N ASP A 553 -2.16 13.26 7.27
CA ASP A 553 -3.02 12.24 6.64
C ASP A 553 -2.34 11.54 5.45
N ALA A 554 -1.32 12.13 4.82
CA ALA A 554 -0.52 11.42 3.81
C ALA A 554 0.18 10.15 4.36
N GLY A 555 0.35 10.03 5.69
CA GLY A 555 0.85 8.82 6.35
C GLY A 555 -0.21 7.76 6.63
N SER A 556 -1.50 8.09 6.46
CA SER A 556 -2.58 7.08 6.52
C SER A 556 -2.68 6.27 5.24
N GLU A 557 -1.84 6.53 4.22
CA GLU A 557 -1.78 5.79 2.96
C GLU A 557 -0.72 4.67 2.96
N GLY A 558 -1.17 3.42 2.85
CA GLY A 558 -0.43 2.29 2.27
C GLY A 558 0.86 1.77 2.94
N ARG A 559 1.32 2.29 4.09
CA ARG A 559 2.61 1.86 4.69
C ARG A 559 2.46 0.95 5.91
N ASN A 560 3.44 0.04 6.08
CA ASN A 560 3.52 -0.89 7.21
C ASN A 560 4.23 -0.23 8.41
N LEU A 561 3.47 0.06 9.47
CA LEU A 561 3.98 0.62 10.73
C LEU A 561 3.84 -0.38 11.90
N GLN A 562 3.73 -1.69 11.65
CA GLN A 562 3.47 -2.70 12.69
C GLN A 562 4.60 -2.88 13.71
N PHE A 563 5.81 -2.38 13.41
CA PHE A 563 6.90 -2.28 14.40
C PHE A 563 6.61 -1.23 15.49
N CYS A 564 5.57 -0.41 15.30
CA CYS A 564 5.01 0.51 16.27
C CYS A 564 3.64 -0.01 16.75
N HIS A 565 3.30 0.28 18.00
CA HIS A 565 2.04 -0.12 18.63
C HIS A 565 1.36 1.04 19.40
N GLY A 566 1.85 2.27 19.24
CA GLY A 566 1.25 3.47 19.80
C GLY A 566 0.91 4.47 18.71
N ILE A 567 -0.31 4.99 18.73
CA ILE A 567 -0.77 6.07 17.85
C ILE A 567 -1.39 7.20 18.67
N VAL A 568 -1.05 8.43 18.34
CA VAL A 568 -1.68 9.65 18.87
C VAL A 568 -2.41 10.35 17.74
N ASN A 569 -3.73 10.46 17.84
CA ASN A 569 -4.50 11.40 17.04
C ASN A 569 -4.45 12.75 17.75
N PHE A 570 -3.56 13.64 17.31
CA PHE A 570 -3.44 14.98 17.89
C PHE A 570 -4.64 15.85 17.52
N ASP A 571 -5.18 15.63 16.32
CA ASP A 571 -6.51 16.07 15.92
C ASP A 571 -7.27 14.93 15.27
N LEU A 572 -8.59 15.02 15.37
CA LEU A 572 -9.50 14.01 14.87
C LEU A 572 -10.15 14.47 13.58
N PRO A 573 -10.03 13.68 12.50
CA PRO A 573 -10.86 13.89 11.33
C PRO A 573 -12.31 13.65 11.72
N TRP A 574 -13.22 14.43 11.15
CA TRP A 574 -14.65 14.27 11.41
C TRP A 574 -15.17 12.96 10.82
N ASN A 575 -14.56 12.49 9.73
CA ASN A 575 -14.88 11.19 9.17
C ASN A 575 -14.24 10.03 9.97
N PRO A 576 -15.04 9.12 10.54
CA PRO A 576 -14.55 7.92 11.26
C PRO A 576 -13.65 7.01 10.42
N MET A 577 -13.88 6.93 9.10
CA MET A 577 -13.09 6.09 8.21
C MET A 577 -11.62 6.50 8.20
N ARG A 578 -11.33 7.81 8.26
CA ARG A 578 -9.95 8.31 8.32
C ARG A 578 -9.27 7.90 9.63
N ILE A 579 -10.01 7.92 10.75
CA ILE A 579 -9.50 7.45 12.04
C ILE A 579 -9.13 5.97 11.96
N GLU A 580 -10.03 5.16 11.41
CA GLU A 580 -9.80 3.71 11.27
C GLU A 580 -8.64 3.41 10.31
N GLN A 581 -8.50 4.15 9.20
CA GLN A 581 -7.35 4.01 8.30
C GLN A 581 -6.01 4.31 9.00
N ARG A 582 -5.98 5.30 9.91
CA ARG A 582 -4.79 5.61 10.73
C ARG A 582 -4.47 4.46 11.67
N ILE A 583 -5.46 3.95 12.41
CA ILE A 583 -5.29 2.83 13.36
C ILE A 583 -4.88 1.54 12.62
N GLY A 584 -5.48 1.28 11.46
CA GLY A 584 -5.17 0.14 10.59
C GLY A 584 -3.72 0.09 10.09
N ARG A 585 -2.93 1.17 10.23
CA ARG A 585 -1.47 1.14 9.94
C ARG A 585 -0.68 0.35 10.98
N LEU A 586 -1.17 0.29 12.21
CA LEU A 586 -0.56 -0.42 13.34
C LEU A 586 -1.34 -1.68 13.69
N SER A 587 -2.68 -1.58 13.78
CA SER A 587 -3.58 -2.67 14.18
C SER A 587 -4.03 -3.51 13.00
N ARG A 588 -3.17 -4.44 12.59
CA ARG A 588 -3.44 -5.40 11.52
C ARG A 588 -2.65 -6.68 11.72
N ILE A 589 -2.95 -7.69 10.92
CA ILE A 589 -2.32 -9.01 10.97
C ILE A 589 -0.80 -8.92 10.87
N GLY A 590 -0.09 -9.51 11.84
CA GLY A 590 1.36 -9.42 12.03
C GLY A 590 1.76 -8.50 13.19
N GLN A 591 0.83 -7.73 13.75
CA GLN A 591 1.04 -6.99 14.99
C GLN A 591 1.05 -7.96 16.18
N THR A 592 2.07 -7.89 17.03
CA THR A 592 2.26 -8.78 18.19
C THR A 592 2.01 -8.10 19.53
N ARG A 593 1.94 -6.75 19.55
CA ARG A 593 1.70 -5.93 20.74
C ARG A 593 0.30 -5.31 20.70
N ASP A 594 -0.33 -5.17 21.87
CA ASP A 594 -1.58 -4.41 22.01
C ASP A 594 -1.39 -2.99 21.47
N VAL A 595 -2.35 -2.53 20.67
CA VAL A 595 -2.26 -1.23 19.99
C VAL A 595 -2.93 -0.17 20.85
N HIS A 596 -2.16 0.83 21.27
CA HIS A 596 -2.64 1.95 22.07
C HIS A 596 -3.03 3.12 21.17
N VAL A 597 -4.30 3.52 21.24
CA VAL A 597 -4.85 4.64 20.47
C VAL A 597 -5.14 5.79 21.43
N PHE A 598 -4.35 6.86 21.36
CA PHE A 598 -4.52 8.05 22.17
C PHE A 598 -5.19 9.15 21.35
N ASN A 599 -6.40 9.56 21.74
CA ASN A 599 -7.13 10.64 21.06
C ASN A 599 -7.06 11.89 21.93
N LEU A 600 -6.36 12.93 21.45
CA LEU A 600 -6.34 14.23 22.12
C LEU A 600 -7.45 15.09 21.55
N VAL A 601 -8.41 15.47 22.40
CA VAL A 601 -9.60 16.18 21.96
C VAL A 601 -9.83 17.40 22.82
N ALA A 602 -9.96 18.56 22.18
CA ALA A 602 -10.32 19.78 22.89
C ALA A 602 -11.73 19.63 23.48
N ALA A 603 -11.88 19.89 24.77
CA ALA A 603 -13.18 19.86 25.43
C ALA A 603 -14.10 20.95 24.86
N ASP A 604 -15.41 20.70 24.89
CA ASP A 604 -16.44 21.65 24.45
C ASP A 604 -16.29 22.09 22.98
N THR A 605 -15.76 21.21 22.12
CA THR A 605 -15.68 21.43 20.67
C THR A 605 -16.54 20.45 19.87
N LEU A 606 -16.73 20.78 18.59
CA LEU A 606 -17.46 19.94 17.64
C LEU A 606 -16.79 18.56 17.50
N GLU A 607 -15.46 18.51 17.47
CA GLU A 607 -14.69 17.26 17.43
C GLU A 607 -14.95 16.38 18.66
N ALA A 608 -15.11 16.97 19.85
CA ALA A 608 -15.45 16.22 21.06
C ALA A 608 -16.83 15.59 20.96
N ALA A 609 -17.81 16.34 20.46
CA ALA A 609 -19.16 15.84 20.28
C ALA A 609 -19.21 14.70 19.24
N ILE A 610 -18.51 14.85 18.11
CA ILE A 610 -18.39 13.82 17.07
C ILE A 610 -17.71 12.56 17.63
N LEU A 611 -16.58 12.71 18.32
CA LEU A 611 -15.87 11.57 18.86
C LEU A 611 -16.72 10.82 19.88
N HIS A 612 -17.35 11.54 20.80
CA HIS A 612 -18.21 10.94 21.82
C HIS A 612 -19.34 10.14 21.15
N LEU A 613 -19.94 10.68 20.09
CA LEU A 613 -20.93 9.95 19.29
C LEU A 613 -20.37 8.64 18.73
N LEU A 614 -19.22 8.70 18.05
CA LEU A 614 -18.62 7.53 17.38
C LEU A 614 -18.17 6.46 18.39
N ASP A 615 -17.58 6.86 19.51
CA ASP A 615 -17.10 5.93 20.52
C ASP A 615 -18.26 5.33 21.33
N ALA A 616 -19.16 6.16 21.87
CA ALA A 616 -20.25 5.68 22.72
C ALA A 616 -21.30 4.87 21.96
N LYS A 617 -21.60 5.23 20.70
CA LYS A 617 -22.70 4.61 19.95
C LYS A 617 -22.25 3.37 19.17
N ILE A 618 -21.04 3.37 18.60
CA ILE A 618 -20.57 2.24 17.77
C ILE A 618 -19.28 1.58 18.25
N ALA A 619 -18.69 2.01 19.36
CA ALA A 619 -17.41 1.50 19.85
C ALA A 619 -16.35 1.55 18.74
N MET A 620 -16.26 2.69 18.05
CA MET A 620 -15.51 2.82 16.79
C MET A 620 -14.09 2.28 16.88
N PHE A 621 -13.40 2.49 18.00
CA PHE A 621 -12.01 2.07 18.17
C PHE A 621 -11.81 0.55 18.33
N GLU A 622 -12.87 -0.22 18.61
CA GLU A 622 -12.82 -1.68 18.69
C GLU A 622 -13.04 -2.35 17.33
N LEU A 623 -13.62 -1.63 16.36
CA LEU A 623 -13.98 -2.13 15.04
C LEU A 623 -12.75 -2.25 14.13
N VAL A 624 -12.71 -3.24 13.24
CA VAL A 624 -11.59 -3.40 12.28
C VAL A 624 -11.92 -2.77 10.91
N VAL A 625 -10.90 -2.27 10.20
CA VAL A 625 -10.96 -1.71 8.82
C VAL A 625 -11.89 -2.52 7.92
N GLY A 626 -13.07 -1.98 7.57
CA GLY A 626 -14.11 -2.63 6.78
C GLY A 626 -15.40 -2.88 7.57
N GLU A 627 -15.33 -3.16 8.87
CA GLU A 627 -16.51 -3.23 9.74
C GLU A 627 -17.14 -1.83 9.90
N VAL A 628 -16.30 -0.79 10.01
CA VAL A 628 -16.74 0.60 10.02
C VAL A 628 -17.46 0.96 8.71
N ASP A 629 -16.94 0.49 7.58
CA ASP A 629 -17.53 0.74 6.24
C ASP A 629 -18.93 0.12 6.14
N MET A 630 -19.07 -1.14 6.58
CA MET A 630 -20.34 -1.84 6.61
C MET A 630 -21.39 -1.18 7.53
N ILE A 631 -20.96 -0.50 8.59
CA ILE A 631 -21.84 0.25 9.50
C ILE A 631 -22.24 1.59 8.87
N LEU A 632 -21.33 2.21 8.13
CA LEU A 632 -21.54 3.52 7.51
C LEU A 632 -22.22 3.45 6.14
N GLY A 633 -22.28 2.29 5.48
CA GLY A 633 -22.55 2.05 4.05
C GLY A 633 -23.82 2.59 3.38
N ASN A 634 -24.48 3.60 3.95
CA ASN A 634 -25.34 4.55 3.23
C ASN A 634 -24.70 5.94 3.06
N LEU A 635 -23.48 6.13 3.59
CA LEU A 635 -22.66 7.33 3.54
C LEU A 635 -21.42 6.96 2.72
N ASP A 636 -21.62 6.71 1.42
CA ASP A 636 -20.66 6.00 0.56
C ASP A 636 -19.43 6.87 0.21
N ASP A 637 -19.48 8.17 0.49
CA ASP A 637 -18.37 9.11 0.24
C ASP A 637 -17.84 9.77 1.51
N GLU A 638 -16.52 10.00 1.57
CA GLU A 638 -15.88 10.61 2.74
C GLU A 638 -16.50 11.96 3.12
N GLN A 639 -17.01 12.68 2.11
CA GLN A 639 -17.62 13.98 2.24
C GLN A 639 -19.04 13.92 2.80
N GLU A 640 -19.79 12.83 2.59
CA GLU A 640 -21.21 12.75 3.00
C GLU A 640 -21.38 12.78 4.52
N PHE A 641 -20.51 12.09 5.28
CA PHE A 641 -20.56 12.13 6.74
C PHE A 641 -20.13 13.50 7.28
N GLU A 642 -19.02 14.04 6.76
CA GLU A 642 -18.54 15.37 7.17
C GLU A 642 -19.60 16.44 6.86
N ASP A 643 -20.28 16.32 5.72
CA ASP A 643 -21.31 17.25 5.29
C ASP A 643 -22.55 17.16 6.18
N LEU A 644 -23.00 15.95 6.50
CA LEU A 644 -24.12 15.73 7.41
C LEU A 644 -23.87 16.36 8.78
N VAL A 645 -22.67 16.18 9.34
CA VAL A 645 -22.29 16.75 10.64
C VAL A 645 -22.19 18.27 10.55
N ALA A 646 -21.53 18.78 9.52
CA ALA A 646 -21.38 20.22 9.29
C ALA A 646 -22.73 20.92 9.16
N ASP A 647 -23.65 20.35 8.39
CA ASP A 647 -24.98 20.93 8.15
C ASP A 647 -25.84 20.87 9.42
N THR A 648 -25.75 19.78 10.17
CA THR A 648 -26.42 19.63 11.48
C THR A 648 -25.94 20.69 12.46
N TRP A 649 -24.62 20.88 12.57
CA TRP A 649 -24.01 21.88 13.44
C TRP A 649 -24.33 23.31 12.99
N ALA A 650 -24.28 23.56 11.69
CA ALA A 650 -24.63 24.87 11.14
C ALA A 650 -26.10 25.21 11.42
N GLN A 651 -27.04 24.27 11.25
CA GLN A 651 -28.48 24.54 11.37
C GLN A 651 -28.99 24.60 12.82
N ALA A 652 -28.34 23.94 13.78
CA ALA A 652 -28.78 23.90 15.17
C ALA A 652 -28.92 25.31 15.79
N SER A 653 -30.03 25.63 16.45
CA SER A 653 -30.23 26.97 17.07
C SER A 653 -29.26 27.25 18.21
N ASP A 654 -28.98 26.22 18.99
CA ASP A 654 -28.21 26.24 20.23
C ASP A 654 -27.53 24.87 20.44
N GLU A 655 -26.81 24.73 21.55
CA GLU A 655 -26.09 23.50 21.89
C GLU A 655 -27.03 22.31 22.16
N GLN A 656 -28.21 22.55 22.73
CA GLN A 656 -29.17 21.48 23.01
C GLN A 656 -29.76 20.91 21.73
N ALA A 657 -30.14 21.78 20.79
CA ALA A 657 -30.61 21.38 19.47
C ALA A 657 -29.53 20.61 18.70
N PHE A 658 -28.26 21.02 18.84
CA PHE A 658 -27.14 20.32 18.22
C PHE A 658 -26.96 18.91 18.83
N GLN A 659 -26.95 18.82 20.16
CA GLN A 659 -26.82 17.53 20.85
C GLN A 659 -27.96 16.57 20.51
N ALA A 660 -29.21 17.06 20.46
CA ALA A 660 -30.36 16.23 20.08
C ALA A 660 -30.25 15.70 18.63
N ALA A 661 -29.73 16.52 17.71
CA ALA A 661 -29.51 16.10 16.33
C ALA A 661 -28.36 15.08 16.20
N LEU A 662 -27.29 15.24 16.97
CA LEU A 662 -26.24 14.22 17.09
C LEU A 662 -26.76 12.92 17.69
N ASP A 663 -27.59 12.97 18.73
CA ASP A 663 -28.18 11.78 19.34
C ASP A 663 -29.02 11.00 18.31
N HIS A 664 -29.81 11.70 17.49
CA HIS A 664 -30.56 11.08 16.39
C HIS A 664 -29.64 10.42 15.35
N LEU A 665 -28.50 11.05 15.00
CA LEU A 665 -27.48 10.43 14.18
C LEU A 665 -26.89 9.17 14.87
N GLY A 666 -26.69 9.23 16.19
CA GLY A 666 -26.22 8.13 17.01
C GLY A 666 -27.14 6.93 17.00
N GLU A 667 -28.45 7.14 17.11
CA GLU A 667 -29.43 6.05 17.03
C GLU A 667 -29.44 5.36 15.66
N ARG A 668 -29.25 6.13 14.57
CA ARG A 668 -29.07 5.56 13.23
C ARG A 668 -27.82 4.68 13.16
N LEU A 669 -26.71 5.12 13.75
CA LEU A 669 -25.46 4.37 13.80
C LEU A 669 -25.57 3.10 14.67
N ILE A 670 -26.25 3.16 15.83
CA ILE A 670 -26.56 1.98 16.66
C ILE A 670 -27.37 0.97 15.85
N ALA A 671 -28.43 1.42 15.17
CA ALA A 671 -29.28 0.56 14.37
C ALA A 671 -28.47 -0.13 13.25
N ALA A 672 -27.60 0.62 12.58
CA ALA A 672 -26.70 0.09 11.54
C ALA A 672 -25.70 -0.93 12.10
N ARG A 673 -25.06 -0.64 13.23
CA ARG A 673 -24.17 -1.59 13.93
C ARG A 673 -24.89 -2.85 14.35
N GLY A 674 -26.09 -2.72 14.94
CA GLY A 674 -26.91 -3.87 15.32
C GLY A 674 -27.31 -4.72 14.11
N ALA A 675 -27.62 -4.09 12.97
CA ALA A 675 -27.89 -4.80 11.72
C ALA A 675 -26.66 -5.55 11.22
N TYR A 676 -25.49 -4.91 11.22
CA TYR A 676 -24.21 -5.52 10.86
C TYR A 676 -23.87 -6.74 11.76
N LEU A 677 -24.00 -6.61 13.08
CA LEU A 677 -23.70 -7.71 14.02
C LEU A 677 -24.65 -8.90 13.85
N ARG A 678 -25.95 -8.64 13.65
CA ARG A 678 -26.93 -9.70 13.34
C ARG A 678 -26.61 -10.40 12.02
N GLN A 679 -26.26 -9.63 11.01
CA GLN A 679 -25.85 -10.14 9.71
C GLN A 679 -24.61 -11.04 9.82
N ARG A 680 -23.57 -10.58 10.54
CA ARG A 680 -22.36 -11.36 10.78
C ARG A 680 -22.67 -12.68 11.49
N ALA A 681 -23.48 -12.65 12.55
CA ALA A 681 -23.87 -13.86 13.27
C ALA A 681 -24.67 -14.83 12.39
N HIS A 682 -25.53 -14.30 11.52
CA HIS A 682 -26.27 -15.11 10.55
C HIS A 682 -25.35 -15.75 9.52
N ASP A 683 -24.46 -14.98 8.90
CA ASP A 683 -23.44 -15.49 7.97
C ASP A 683 -22.57 -16.56 8.65
N ASP A 684 -22.26 -16.38 9.93
CA ASP A 684 -21.46 -17.33 10.69
C ASP A 684 -22.21 -18.65 10.93
N ALA A 685 -23.51 -18.60 11.19
CA ALA A 685 -24.38 -19.77 11.32
C ALA A 685 -24.62 -20.47 9.97
N LEU A 686 -24.77 -19.69 8.90
CA LEU A 686 -24.99 -20.20 7.55
C LEU A 686 -23.74 -20.89 7.02
N PHE A 687 -22.58 -20.23 7.06
CA PHE A 687 -21.41 -20.70 6.33
C PHE A 687 -20.42 -21.51 7.17
N GLY A 688 -20.42 -21.38 8.51
CA GLY A 688 -19.53 -22.16 9.39
C GLY A 688 -18.05 -22.07 9.00
N GLU A 689 -17.30 -23.15 9.24
CA GLU A 689 -15.89 -23.32 8.85
C GLU A 689 -15.71 -24.15 7.57
N ARG A 690 -16.81 -24.57 6.93
CA ARG A 690 -16.81 -25.56 5.83
C ARG A 690 -16.24 -25.04 4.50
N PHE A 691 -16.06 -23.73 4.38
CA PHE A 691 -15.49 -23.10 3.18
C PHE A 691 -14.04 -22.64 3.38
N ALA A 692 -13.41 -23.02 4.50
CA ALA A 692 -11.97 -22.92 4.64
C ALA A 692 -11.32 -23.89 3.64
N PRO A 693 -10.31 -23.46 2.88
CA PRO A 693 -9.66 -24.32 1.91
C PRO A 693 -9.01 -25.52 2.62
N GLU A 694 -9.34 -26.74 2.15
CA GLU A 694 -8.82 -28.01 2.68
C GLU A 694 -7.29 -28.05 2.61
N GLY A 695 -6.68 -28.67 3.63
CA GLY A 695 -5.23 -28.90 3.73
C GLY A 695 -4.75 -30.04 2.84
#